data_AF-A0A948S301-F1
#
_entry.id   AF-A0A948S301-F1
#
_cell.length_a   1.000
_cell.length_b   1.000
_cell.length_c   1.000
_cell.angle_alpha   90.00
_cell.angle_beta   90.00
_cell.angle_gamma   90.00
#
_symmetry.space_group_name_H-M   'P 1'
#
loop_
_entity.id
_entity.type
_entity.pdbx_description
1 polymer ?
#
loop_
_entity_poly.entity_id
_entity_poly.type
_entity_poly.pdbx_seq_one_letter_code
_entity_poly.pdbx_strand_id
1 'polypeptide(L)'
;MMQERDLLVKQVFPELRRICERRFVTFTEVDMRWGITEEQAAEGKVLPLCLTEIHHCRPYFIGLLGERYGWIPDTIPADVIKSEPWLKEHLNARTSVTELEILHGVLNNPAMQTHAFFYFRDPKWIESLTDAERREMIERDIPIDVEYYGIKEASRRTQERKDKLVALKDRIHQSGLPVIEDYASPEALAKIIREQFKELIDRLFPEEDVPDDLDRERLTHEAHAKSKLFACIKRPSHLAALHKFADSEHGGKGLVVTGDSGSGKTVLLADWARERANSHPDGFLFQHYFGSTPDSASVRNFLRRLLAEIKRRFDIEEDIPTEPEKLREALPLWLAQTTGRGQIVLVMDGLNQVQGDEPDRRLFWLPRFFQPHVIVIASSLPGLALDAIHERDWHEHDLPLADENEIEDIVEAYLDEYRKTLDPELRRDLVKAPGSMNPLFLRTVLDELRQFGSFEKLPARVAHYLEADNPGDLFRRVICRWQEDFDNEQDLVRCALTYLWGARMGLSESEWLDLLGEDMGSLPRAIWTPLFLAMEPHLTRRTGLLAFGHDFLRQAVAAEFLQADSDRHSAHLELAAYFAAQPEMTPRKSDEWPWQLQEAEEWDCLQQALTDRELFLALYKQQTDVELGRYWVRLRENRPEIRMGKLYHEAFASWEVGNEPSQNGVLAGQLWMYLHDNACFKESEPLAHRALEINEKICGPNHPKVATDLNNLAQVLCSTNRHSEAEPLLRRASEIDEKFYGQDHPDVAIRLGNLAVLLKRTKRLSEAEPLQRRALEIFEKVLGKNHPKSAMMLNNLATLLQDTNRHSEAEIAMRRALEIFKKALGEDHPNVALVQNNLAQLLGDTNRHSEAEPLLRRSLKILEKALGENHPYVAGSLNNLGLSLVNTHRFSDAEPLYQRALKINEQSYGPNDPRVAICLNNLAQSLRATNHHSEAEPFMRRALKIKEQSHGPNDPEVAVCLSNLAQSLQATNRHSEAEPLIRKAITINQQLYGPNDPKVAICLNNLAQLLQVTNRLSEAEPLLRRSLEILENALGADHPNVASVLNNLAQLLCGTNRRTEAEPLLRRSLEILEKALGENDPEIASPLSYLGLILQARNCHSEAEPLLRRALQILIQHTRVTGYPHPHLKTAGNNYARLLQAMGRSLKDILADLQAIAPEIFDSNSS
;
A
#
# COMPACT_ATOMS: atom_id res chain seq x y z
N MET A 1 3.90 -45.13 30.61
CA MET A 1 3.86 -43.66 30.67
C MET A 1 2.98 -43.06 29.56
N MET A 2 1.90 -43.72 29.13
CA MET A 2 1.09 -43.20 28.01
C MET A 2 0.14 -42.08 28.48
N GLN A 3 -0.53 -42.28 29.62
CA GLN A 3 -1.43 -41.30 30.22
C GLN A 3 -0.73 -39.99 30.58
N GLU A 4 0.50 -40.04 31.12
CA GLU A 4 1.29 -38.83 31.36
C GLU A 4 1.55 -38.02 30.09
N ARG A 5 1.94 -38.69 29.00
CA ARG A 5 2.21 -38.04 27.72
C ARG A 5 0.96 -37.44 27.10
N ASP A 6 -0.16 -38.16 27.15
CA ASP A 6 -1.46 -37.70 26.66
C ASP A 6 -1.91 -36.40 27.34
N LEU A 7 -1.78 -36.31 28.67
CA LEU A 7 -2.12 -35.10 29.42
C LEU A 7 -1.20 -33.93 29.06
N LEU A 8 0.10 -34.19 28.87
CA LEU A 8 1.04 -33.15 28.44
C LEU A 8 0.70 -32.63 27.05
N VAL A 9 0.47 -33.50 26.07
CA VAL A 9 0.22 -33.11 24.68
C VAL A 9 -1.17 -32.47 24.50
N LYS A 10 -2.21 -32.98 25.18
CA LYS A 10 -3.59 -32.49 24.99
C LYS A 10 -3.94 -31.28 25.83
N GLN A 11 -3.22 -31.02 26.93
CA GLN A 11 -3.58 -29.96 27.88
C GLN A 11 -2.42 -29.03 28.22
N VAL A 12 -1.26 -29.55 28.64
CA VAL A 12 -0.18 -28.70 29.17
C VAL A 12 0.57 -27.97 28.06
N PHE A 13 1.08 -28.68 27.06
CA PHE A 13 1.86 -28.09 25.98
C PHE A 13 1.06 -27.11 25.10
N PRO A 14 -0.24 -27.32 24.78
CA PRO A 14 -1.05 -26.29 24.12
C PRO A 14 -1.17 -24.99 24.93
N GLU A 15 -1.27 -25.09 26.26
CA GLU A 15 -1.29 -23.93 27.14
C GLU A 15 0.07 -23.20 27.16
N LEU A 16 1.17 -23.95 27.27
CA LEU A 16 2.52 -23.37 27.19
C LEU A 16 2.80 -22.75 25.83
N ARG A 17 2.30 -23.35 24.72
CA ARG A 17 2.36 -22.77 23.37
C ARG A 17 1.71 -21.40 23.32
N ARG A 18 0.49 -21.25 23.84
CA ARG A 18 -0.20 -19.94 23.90
C ARG A 18 0.57 -18.91 24.74
N ILE A 19 1.22 -19.33 25.83
CA ILE A 19 2.07 -18.43 26.63
C ILE A 19 3.28 -17.97 25.81
N CYS A 20 3.97 -18.90 25.16
CA CYS A 20 5.13 -18.61 24.31
C CYS A 20 4.74 -17.77 23.08
N GLU A 21 3.62 -18.04 22.43
CA GLU A 21 3.11 -17.29 21.27
C GLU A 21 2.87 -15.81 21.61
N ARG A 22 2.26 -15.53 22.77
CA ARG A 22 2.12 -14.15 23.27
C ARG A 22 3.45 -13.45 23.51
N ARG A 23 4.53 -14.23 23.61
CA ARG A 23 5.91 -13.76 23.82
C ARG A 23 6.79 -13.92 22.59
N PHE A 24 6.18 -14.23 21.42
CA PHE A 24 6.88 -14.43 20.15
C PHE A 24 7.95 -15.53 20.20
N VAL A 25 7.70 -16.52 21.03
CA VAL A 25 8.51 -17.73 21.19
C VAL A 25 7.69 -18.89 20.66
N THR A 26 8.28 -19.73 19.82
CA THR A 26 7.64 -20.98 19.42
C THR A 26 8.02 -22.07 20.41
N PHE A 27 7.02 -22.68 21.04
CA PHE A 27 7.21 -23.91 21.82
C PHE A 27 6.86 -25.11 20.94
N THR A 28 7.84 -25.99 20.73
CA THR A 28 7.66 -27.23 19.99
C THR A 28 8.08 -28.40 20.86
N GLU A 29 7.14 -29.28 21.18
CA GLU A 29 7.39 -30.57 21.81
C GLU A 29 7.70 -31.65 20.76
N VAL A 30 8.64 -32.55 21.07
CA VAL A 30 8.95 -33.73 20.24
C VAL A 30 8.88 -34.98 21.12
N ASP A 31 8.00 -35.93 20.78
CA ASP A 31 7.97 -37.24 21.43
C ASP A 31 8.89 -38.19 20.65
N MET A 32 10.03 -38.52 21.24
CA MET A 32 11.08 -39.36 20.65
C MET A 32 10.65 -40.80 20.29
N ARG A 33 9.45 -41.23 20.71
CA ARG A 33 8.92 -42.59 20.51
C ARG A 33 7.65 -42.62 19.68
N TRP A 34 7.11 -41.47 19.31
CA TRP A 34 5.89 -41.37 18.52
C TRP A 34 6.24 -41.29 17.03
N GLY A 35 5.72 -42.22 16.22
CA GLY A 35 5.92 -42.20 14.76
C GLY A 35 7.01 -43.14 14.21
N ILE A 36 7.64 -43.96 15.07
CA ILE A 36 8.48 -45.07 14.62
C ILE A 36 7.56 -46.20 14.15
N THR A 37 7.57 -46.49 12.84
CA THR A 37 6.72 -47.55 12.27
C THR A 37 7.21 -48.93 12.69
N GLU A 38 6.33 -49.94 12.65
CA GLU A 38 6.73 -51.33 12.90
C GLU A 38 7.82 -51.79 11.93
N GLU A 39 7.80 -51.29 10.69
CA GLU A 39 8.81 -51.55 9.67
C GLU A 39 10.17 -50.92 10.02
N GLN A 40 10.21 -49.65 10.43
CA GLN A 40 11.43 -48.98 10.89
C GLN A 40 12.00 -49.63 12.16
N ALA A 41 11.13 -50.14 13.03
CA ALA A 41 11.52 -50.89 14.21
C ALA A 41 12.14 -52.25 13.82
N ALA A 42 11.55 -52.97 12.87
CA ALA A 42 12.07 -54.23 12.35
C ALA A 42 13.41 -54.07 11.62
N GLU A 43 13.64 -52.93 10.98
CA GLU A 43 14.90 -52.58 10.32
C GLU A 43 16.01 -52.08 11.26
N GLY A 44 15.75 -52.00 12.58
CA GLY A 44 16.74 -51.57 13.57
C GLY A 44 17.03 -50.06 13.56
N LYS A 45 16.16 -49.24 12.95
CA LYS A 45 16.36 -47.78 12.79
C LYS A 45 15.92 -46.96 14.01
N VAL A 46 15.35 -47.59 15.03
CA VAL A 46 14.84 -46.94 16.25
C VAL A 46 15.88 -46.05 16.91
N LEU A 47 17.05 -46.62 17.26
CA LEU A 47 18.10 -45.91 17.97
C LEU A 47 18.65 -44.72 17.16
N PRO A 48 19.07 -44.86 15.88
CA PRO A 48 19.56 -43.71 15.12
C PRO A 48 18.54 -42.58 14.95
N LEU A 49 17.24 -42.89 14.78
CA LEU A 49 16.19 -41.87 14.73
C LEU A 49 16.09 -41.12 16.06
N CYS A 50 16.03 -41.82 17.19
CA CYS A 50 15.97 -41.20 18.50
C CYS A 50 17.20 -40.32 18.78
N LEU A 51 18.41 -40.75 18.43
CA LEU A 51 19.63 -39.94 18.62
C LEU A 51 19.63 -38.68 17.75
N THR A 52 19.11 -38.77 16.52
CA THR A 52 18.98 -37.63 15.61
C THR A 52 17.97 -36.62 16.14
N GLU A 53 16.80 -37.08 16.59
CA GLU A 53 15.77 -36.21 17.17
C GLU A 53 16.26 -35.52 18.45
N ILE A 54 17.00 -36.24 19.31
CA ILE A 54 17.65 -35.63 20.48
C ILE A 54 18.58 -34.50 20.06
N HIS A 55 19.35 -34.68 18.98
CA HIS A 55 20.24 -33.65 18.49
C HIS A 55 19.47 -32.41 17.99
N HIS A 56 18.32 -32.61 17.33
CA HIS A 56 17.46 -31.53 16.85
C HIS A 56 16.75 -30.77 17.99
N CYS A 57 16.37 -31.47 19.06
CA CYS A 57 15.61 -30.90 20.18
C CYS A 57 16.45 -30.15 21.22
N ARG A 58 17.78 -30.18 21.10
CA ARG A 58 18.67 -29.45 22.01
C ARG A 58 18.38 -27.94 21.98
N PRO A 59 18.41 -27.24 23.14
CA PRO A 59 19.07 -27.70 24.37
C PRO A 59 18.15 -28.40 25.38
N TYR A 60 16.84 -28.56 25.18
CA TYR A 60 15.94 -29.05 26.25
C TYR A 60 15.70 -30.56 26.22
N PHE A 61 15.57 -31.20 27.38
CA PHE A 61 15.26 -32.62 27.50
C PHE A 61 14.34 -32.93 28.69
N ILE A 62 13.29 -33.71 28.47
CA ILE A 62 12.40 -34.20 29.53
C ILE A 62 12.55 -35.71 29.65
N GLY A 63 13.04 -36.17 30.82
CA GLY A 63 13.18 -37.58 31.14
C GLY A 63 12.09 -38.06 32.11
N LEU A 64 11.19 -38.92 31.62
CA LEU A 64 10.17 -39.56 32.47
C LEU A 64 10.58 -41.01 32.77
N LEU A 65 10.88 -41.32 34.05
CA LEU A 65 11.26 -42.68 34.47
C LEU A 65 10.26 -43.27 35.46
N GLY A 66 9.85 -44.51 35.19
CA GLY A 66 9.01 -45.33 36.08
C GLY A 66 9.79 -46.55 36.59
N GLU A 67 9.11 -47.71 36.64
CA GLU A 67 9.64 -48.97 37.19
C GLU A 67 10.01 -50.00 36.10
N ARG A 68 10.29 -49.52 34.88
CA ARG A 68 10.75 -50.31 33.74
C ARG A 68 12.01 -49.71 33.14
N TYR A 69 12.98 -50.57 32.82
CA TYR A 69 14.28 -50.12 32.33
C TYR A 69 14.26 -49.66 30.86
N GLY A 70 13.31 -50.18 30.09
CA GLY A 70 13.19 -49.92 28.66
C GLY A 70 13.60 -51.11 27.80
N TRP A 71 13.33 -51.02 26.51
CA TRP A 71 13.71 -52.04 25.53
C TRP A 71 15.22 -52.02 25.29
N ILE A 72 15.83 -53.20 25.18
CA ILE A 72 17.25 -53.39 24.89
C ILE A 72 17.34 -53.85 23.43
N PRO A 73 18.09 -53.14 22.57
CA PRO A 73 18.23 -53.54 21.18
C PRO A 73 19.08 -54.81 21.09
N ASP A 74 18.72 -55.71 20.17
CA ASP A 74 19.44 -56.97 19.97
C ASP A 74 20.84 -56.74 19.38
N THR A 75 20.98 -55.72 18.52
CA THR A 75 22.26 -55.26 17.97
C THR A 75 22.23 -53.74 17.79
N ILE A 76 23.40 -53.10 17.82
CA ILE A 76 23.56 -51.69 17.46
C ILE A 76 24.16 -51.64 16.05
N PRO A 77 23.52 -50.98 15.07
CA PRO A 77 24.04 -50.90 13.71
C PRO A 77 25.46 -50.31 13.64
N ALA A 78 26.31 -50.89 12.80
CA ALA A 78 27.74 -50.55 12.75
C ALA A 78 28.02 -49.11 12.28
N ASP A 79 27.15 -48.58 11.43
CA ASP A 79 27.12 -47.20 10.97
C ASP A 79 26.85 -46.21 12.11
N VAL A 80 25.94 -46.54 13.04
CA VAL A 80 25.64 -45.72 14.22
C VAL A 80 26.81 -45.71 15.20
N ILE A 81 27.52 -46.83 15.35
CA ILE A 81 28.72 -46.90 16.20
C ILE A 81 29.88 -46.08 15.60
N LYS A 82 29.96 -46.02 14.27
CA LYS A 82 30.95 -45.19 13.59
C LYS A 82 30.66 -43.70 13.81
N SER A 83 29.40 -43.30 13.84
CA SER A 83 29.01 -41.90 14.08
C SER A 83 29.10 -41.49 15.55
N GLU A 84 28.84 -42.42 16.46
CA GLU A 84 28.81 -42.23 17.92
C GLU A 84 29.74 -43.25 18.62
N PRO A 85 31.08 -43.01 18.65
CA PRO A 85 32.06 -44.01 19.09
C PRO A 85 31.90 -44.50 20.53
N TRP A 86 31.27 -43.71 21.41
CA TRP A 86 30.99 -44.08 22.81
C TRP A 86 30.03 -45.29 22.92
N LEU A 87 29.21 -45.55 21.89
CA LEU A 87 28.34 -46.73 21.84
C LEU A 87 29.11 -48.06 21.83
N LYS A 88 30.41 -48.06 21.48
CA LYS A 88 31.26 -49.26 21.54
C LYS A 88 31.31 -49.88 22.93
N GLU A 89 31.25 -49.05 23.97
CA GLU A 89 31.25 -49.49 25.36
C GLU A 89 29.95 -50.21 25.75
N HIS A 90 28.89 -50.05 24.93
CA HIS A 90 27.55 -50.58 25.19
C HIS A 90 27.16 -51.79 24.32
N LEU A 91 27.98 -52.17 23.33
CA LEU A 91 27.74 -53.28 22.39
C LEU A 91 27.33 -54.60 23.06
N ASN A 92 28.00 -54.95 24.17
CA ASN A 92 27.75 -56.17 24.93
C ASN A 92 27.15 -55.89 26.32
N ALA A 93 26.88 -54.61 26.62
CA ALA A 93 26.47 -54.18 27.95
C ALA A 93 24.97 -54.36 28.20
N ARG A 94 24.18 -54.76 27.19
CA ARG A 94 22.71 -54.88 27.25
C ARG A 94 22.06 -53.63 27.85
N THR A 95 22.44 -52.47 27.32
CA THR A 95 21.94 -51.16 27.73
C THR A 95 20.63 -50.87 27.01
N SER A 96 19.62 -50.34 27.71
CA SER A 96 18.34 -50.02 27.08
C SER A 96 18.43 -48.79 26.18
N VAL A 97 17.55 -48.67 25.18
CA VAL A 97 17.46 -47.46 24.35
C VAL A 97 17.18 -46.23 25.22
N THR A 98 16.32 -46.35 26.24
CA THR A 98 16.08 -45.27 27.22
C THR A 98 17.37 -44.77 27.88
N GLU A 99 18.24 -45.69 28.31
CA GLU A 99 19.51 -45.30 28.91
C GLU A 99 20.45 -44.67 27.88
N LEU A 100 20.50 -45.20 26.65
CA LEU A 100 21.31 -44.62 25.58
C LEU A 100 20.82 -43.22 25.18
N GLU A 101 19.50 -42.99 25.14
CA GLU A 101 18.87 -41.68 24.93
C GLU A 101 19.33 -40.68 26.01
N ILE A 102 19.30 -41.08 27.28
CA ILE A 102 19.70 -40.21 28.41
C ILE A 102 21.21 -39.97 28.42
N LEU A 103 22.02 -40.99 28.11
CA LEU A 103 23.47 -40.84 28.00
C LEU A 103 23.83 -39.86 26.88
N HIS A 104 23.29 -40.07 25.68
CA HIS A 104 23.56 -39.22 24.53
C HIS A 104 22.98 -37.81 24.69
N GLY A 105 21.74 -37.74 25.14
CA GLY A 105 20.97 -36.51 25.23
C GLY A 105 21.38 -35.63 26.39
N VAL A 106 21.90 -36.21 27.48
CA VAL A 106 22.13 -35.47 28.72
C VAL A 106 23.47 -35.81 29.38
N LEU A 107 23.68 -37.05 29.84
CA LEU A 107 24.78 -37.34 30.77
C LEU A 107 26.18 -37.25 30.15
N ASN A 108 26.32 -37.51 28.85
CA ASN A 108 27.58 -37.35 28.12
C ASN A 108 27.76 -35.94 27.55
N ASN A 109 26.79 -35.02 27.77
CA ASN A 109 26.81 -33.68 27.23
C ASN A 109 26.74 -32.61 28.34
N PRO A 110 27.88 -32.02 28.73
CA PRO A 110 27.92 -30.99 29.77
C PRO A 110 27.02 -29.77 29.53
N ALA A 111 26.68 -29.44 28.27
CA ALA A 111 25.81 -28.31 27.95
C ALA A 111 24.35 -28.47 28.44
N MET A 112 23.96 -29.69 28.83
CA MET A 112 22.59 -30.04 29.21
C MET A 112 22.30 -29.84 30.70
N GLN A 113 23.30 -29.46 31.50
CA GLN A 113 23.19 -29.34 32.96
C GLN A 113 22.08 -28.38 33.43
N THR A 114 21.71 -27.38 32.62
CA THR A 114 20.66 -26.41 32.94
C THR A 114 19.37 -26.57 32.12
N HIS A 115 19.28 -27.60 31.28
CA HIS A 115 18.22 -27.75 30.29
C HIS A 115 17.53 -29.14 30.28
N ALA A 116 17.97 -30.05 31.15
CA ALA A 116 17.35 -31.36 31.32
C ALA A 116 16.54 -31.43 32.62
N PHE A 117 15.33 -31.99 32.55
CA PHE A 117 14.41 -32.16 33.67
C PHE A 117 13.98 -33.62 33.79
N PHE A 118 14.16 -34.21 34.96
CA PHE A 118 13.80 -35.59 35.22
C PHE A 118 12.66 -35.72 36.22
N TYR A 119 11.74 -36.63 35.95
CA TYR A 119 10.58 -36.90 36.80
C TYR A 119 10.45 -38.38 37.05
N PHE A 120 10.53 -38.78 38.32
CA PHE A 120 10.43 -40.16 38.76
C PHE A 120 9.08 -40.42 39.42
N ARG A 121 8.39 -41.43 38.94
CA ARG A 121 7.06 -41.81 39.43
C ARG A 121 7.15 -42.46 40.81
N ASP A 122 6.22 -42.13 41.71
CA ASP A 122 6.10 -42.84 43.00
C ASP A 122 5.78 -44.33 42.77
N PRO A 123 6.64 -45.26 43.22
CA PRO A 123 6.36 -46.69 43.13
C PRO A 123 5.06 -47.09 43.84
N LYS A 124 4.63 -46.37 44.88
CA LYS A 124 3.37 -46.62 45.61
C LYS A 124 2.14 -46.35 44.76
N TRP A 125 2.21 -45.47 43.77
CA TRP A 125 1.09 -45.26 42.86
C TRP A 125 0.76 -46.51 42.05
N ILE A 126 1.78 -47.29 41.68
CA ILE A 126 1.61 -48.58 41.01
C ILE A 126 0.83 -49.55 41.90
N GLU A 127 0.89 -49.37 43.23
CA GLU A 127 0.14 -50.19 44.16
C GLU A 127 -1.37 -49.93 44.10
N SER A 128 -1.78 -48.75 43.65
CA SER A 128 -3.19 -48.36 43.49
C SER A 128 -3.84 -48.86 42.20
N LEU A 129 -3.05 -49.40 41.28
CA LEU A 129 -3.52 -49.90 39.97
C LEU A 129 -4.04 -51.33 40.03
N THR A 130 -4.88 -51.70 39.07
CA THR A 130 -5.34 -53.10 38.91
C THR A 130 -4.18 -54.04 38.59
N ASP A 131 -4.35 -55.34 38.84
CA ASP A 131 -3.33 -56.36 38.56
C ASP A 131 -2.93 -56.46 37.07
N ALA A 132 -3.82 -56.04 36.16
CA ALA A 132 -3.53 -56.00 34.73
C ALA A 132 -2.64 -54.80 34.40
N GLU A 133 -2.99 -53.60 34.88
CA GLU A 133 -2.23 -52.36 34.67
C GLU A 133 -0.87 -52.40 35.36
N ARG A 134 -0.82 -52.92 36.60
CA ARG A 134 0.42 -53.11 37.35
C ARG A 134 1.42 -53.96 36.57
N ARG A 135 0.95 -55.03 35.90
CA ARG A 135 1.79 -55.93 35.10
C ARG A 135 2.44 -55.27 33.89
N GLU A 136 1.96 -54.12 33.43
CA GLU A 136 2.55 -53.37 32.31
C GLU A 136 3.52 -52.28 32.75
N MET A 137 3.48 -51.91 34.03
CA MET A 137 4.21 -50.78 34.61
C MET A 137 5.47 -51.18 35.38
N ILE A 138 5.64 -52.46 35.70
CA ILE A 138 6.82 -53.00 36.39
C ILE A 138 7.66 -53.90 35.47
N GLU A 139 8.95 -54.00 35.76
CA GLU A 139 9.84 -54.93 35.07
C GLU A 139 9.47 -56.39 35.34
N ARG A 140 9.29 -57.18 34.28
CA ARG A 140 8.80 -58.56 34.32
C ARG A 140 9.62 -59.49 33.42
N ASP A 141 9.47 -60.78 33.67
CA ASP A 141 10.03 -61.82 32.80
C ASP A 141 9.38 -61.72 31.41
N ILE A 142 10.22 -61.48 30.40
CA ILE A 142 9.76 -61.35 29.02
C ILE A 142 9.35 -62.75 28.54
N PRO A 143 8.12 -62.95 28.03
CA PRO A 143 7.65 -64.29 27.64
C PRO A 143 8.59 -65.05 26.71
N ILE A 144 9.20 -64.36 25.73
CA ILE A 144 10.15 -64.97 24.81
C ILE A 144 11.47 -65.37 25.47
N ASP A 145 11.92 -64.64 26.50
CA ASP A 145 13.10 -65.02 27.28
C ASP A 145 12.82 -66.29 28.12
N VAL A 146 11.59 -66.42 28.66
CA VAL A 146 11.16 -67.60 29.41
C VAL A 146 11.09 -68.82 28.50
N GLU A 147 10.57 -68.65 27.30
CA GLU A 147 10.45 -69.71 26.29
C GLU A 147 11.83 -70.15 25.77
N TYR A 148 12.72 -69.21 25.46
CA TYR A 148 13.99 -69.50 24.81
C TYR A 148 15.12 -69.89 25.79
N TYR A 149 15.17 -69.28 26.97
CA TYR A 149 16.25 -69.46 27.94
C TYR A 149 15.81 -70.11 29.27
N GLY A 150 14.50 -70.31 29.45
CA GLY A 150 13.93 -70.85 30.69
C GLY A 150 13.73 -69.81 31.78
N ILE A 151 12.80 -70.10 32.72
CA ILE A 151 12.33 -69.14 33.73
C ILE A 151 13.45 -68.58 34.61
N LYS A 152 14.47 -69.39 34.95
CA LYS A 152 15.59 -68.96 35.80
C LYS A 152 16.43 -67.86 35.14
N GLU A 153 16.74 -68.02 33.85
CA GLU A 153 17.53 -67.04 33.11
C GLU A 153 16.69 -65.80 32.77
N ALA A 154 15.40 -65.97 32.46
CA ALA A 154 14.47 -64.86 32.32
C ALA A 154 14.38 -64.00 33.58
N SER A 155 14.21 -64.62 34.77
CA SER A 155 14.19 -63.91 36.05
C SER A 155 15.53 -63.24 36.37
N ARG A 156 16.67 -63.88 36.03
CA ARG A 156 18.00 -63.25 36.16
C ARG A 156 18.10 -61.97 35.31
N ARG A 157 17.65 -62.03 34.06
CA ARG A 157 17.64 -60.88 33.12
C ARG A 157 16.69 -59.78 33.58
N THR A 158 15.54 -60.13 34.14
CA THR A 158 14.61 -59.17 34.76
C THR A 158 15.25 -58.46 35.95
N GLN A 159 15.93 -59.20 36.83
CA GLN A 159 16.65 -58.59 37.95
C GLN A 159 17.79 -57.69 37.45
N GLU A 160 18.55 -58.12 36.44
CA GLU A 160 19.59 -57.30 35.81
C GLU A 160 19.04 -55.96 35.27
N ARG A 161 17.86 -55.97 34.63
CA ARG A 161 17.20 -54.74 34.16
C ARG A 161 16.77 -53.84 35.32
N LYS A 162 16.27 -54.39 36.42
CA LYS A 162 15.94 -53.63 37.64
C LYS A 162 17.18 -52.97 38.23
N ASP A 163 18.26 -53.71 38.38
CA ASP A 163 19.52 -53.22 38.94
C ASP A 163 20.11 -52.09 38.06
N LYS A 164 20.02 -52.24 36.73
CA LYS A 164 20.45 -51.18 35.80
C LYS A 164 19.56 -49.95 35.84
N LEU A 165 18.25 -50.09 36.01
CA LEU A 165 17.34 -48.96 36.18
C LEU A 165 17.68 -48.17 37.44
N VAL A 166 17.95 -48.86 38.56
CA VAL A 166 18.41 -48.23 39.80
C VAL A 166 19.73 -47.50 39.56
N ALA A 167 20.71 -48.15 38.93
CA ALA A 167 21.98 -47.53 38.59
C ALA A 167 21.82 -46.29 37.69
N LEU A 168 20.90 -46.32 36.72
CA LEU A 168 20.59 -45.18 35.87
C LEU A 168 20.00 -44.01 36.69
N LYS A 169 18.99 -44.27 37.54
CA LYS A 169 18.41 -43.25 38.43
C LYS A 169 19.49 -42.65 39.34
N ASP A 170 20.37 -43.48 39.91
CA ASP A 170 21.50 -43.03 40.75
C ASP A 170 22.48 -42.16 39.99
N ARG A 171 22.82 -42.49 38.73
CA ARG A 171 23.66 -41.63 37.88
C ARG A 171 23.01 -40.29 37.60
N ILE A 172 21.70 -40.27 37.34
CA ILE A 172 20.95 -39.02 37.14
C ILE A 172 20.99 -38.19 38.42
N HIS A 173 20.80 -38.78 39.60
CA HIS A 173 20.98 -38.07 40.87
C HIS A 173 22.38 -37.49 41.05
N GLN A 174 23.41 -38.27 40.75
CA GLN A 174 24.81 -37.83 40.89
C GLN A 174 25.21 -36.76 39.88
N SER A 175 24.45 -36.58 38.80
CA SER A 175 24.72 -35.56 37.77
C SER A 175 24.40 -34.13 38.22
N GLY A 176 23.64 -33.95 39.31
CA GLY A 176 23.25 -32.63 39.83
C GLY A 176 22.10 -31.96 39.07
N LEU A 177 21.41 -32.69 38.19
CA LEU A 177 20.28 -32.19 37.40
C LEU A 177 19.00 -32.01 38.25
N PRO A 178 18.05 -31.16 37.82
CA PRO A 178 16.72 -31.09 38.42
C PRO A 178 15.99 -32.43 38.30
N VAL A 179 15.75 -33.08 39.45
CA VAL A 179 14.94 -34.31 39.56
C VAL A 179 13.78 -34.06 40.50
N ILE A 180 12.56 -34.37 40.06
CA ILE A 180 11.37 -34.40 40.90
C ILE A 180 10.96 -35.86 41.06
N GLU A 181 10.93 -36.33 42.30
CA GLU A 181 10.61 -37.71 42.64
C GLU A 181 9.22 -37.85 43.25
N ASP A 182 8.73 -39.08 43.28
CA ASP A 182 7.53 -39.51 43.97
C ASP A 182 6.26 -38.71 43.63
N TYR A 183 6.09 -38.34 42.35
CA TYR A 183 4.83 -37.73 41.93
C TYR A 183 3.68 -38.77 41.99
N ALA A 184 2.55 -38.35 42.56
CA ALA A 184 1.49 -39.25 43.01
C ALA A 184 0.49 -39.69 41.92
N SER A 185 0.41 -39.01 40.77
CA SER A 185 -0.45 -39.38 39.63
C SER A 185 -0.02 -38.67 38.34
N PRO A 186 -0.50 -39.11 37.15
CA PRO A 186 -0.30 -38.40 35.89
C PRO A 186 -0.76 -36.93 35.89
N GLU A 187 -1.86 -36.61 36.57
CA GLU A 187 -2.38 -35.25 36.72
C GLU A 187 -1.48 -34.39 37.61
N ALA A 188 -0.93 -34.99 38.67
CA ALA A 188 0.04 -34.33 39.53
C ALA A 188 1.32 -33.96 38.74
N LEU A 189 1.82 -34.88 37.91
CA LEU A 189 2.94 -34.61 37.01
C LEU A 189 2.62 -33.49 36.02
N ALA A 190 1.46 -33.54 35.37
CA ALA A 190 1.03 -32.52 34.41
C ALA A 190 1.00 -31.12 35.05
N LYS A 191 0.52 -31.01 36.30
CA LYS A 191 0.54 -29.76 37.06
C LYS A 191 1.97 -29.29 37.37
N ILE A 192 2.83 -30.20 37.83
CA ILE A 192 4.25 -29.89 38.14
C ILE A 192 4.97 -29.37 36.90
N ILE A 193 4.84 -30.07 35.76
CA ILE A 193 5.49 -29.67 34.50
C ILE A 193 4.93 -28.32 34.04
N ARG A 194 3.61 -28.12 34.11
CA ARG A 194 2.98 -26.83 33.75
C ARG A 194 3.60 -25.67 34.54
N GLU A 195 3.67 -25.79 35.86
CA GLU A 195 4.20 -24.73 36.73
C GLU A 195 5.70 -24.50 36.47
N GLN A 196 6.50 -25.57 36.43
CA GLN A 196 7.95 -25.46 36.21
C GLN A 196 8.31 -24.88 34.84
N PHE A 197 7.61 -25.29 33.78
CA PHE A 197 7.87 -24.76 32.44
C PHE A 197 7.32 -23.35 32.27
N LYS A 198 6.22 -23.00 32.93
CA LYS A 198 5.77 -21.61 32.98
C LYS A 198 6.82 -20.71 33.62
N GLU A 199 7.38 -21.10 34.78
CA GLU A 199 8.50 -20.37 35.41
C GLU A 199 9.74 -20.31 34.52
N LEU A 200 10.05 -21.40 33.81
CA LEU A 200 11.15 -21.44 32.86
C LEU A 200 10.94 -20.43 31.71
N ILE A 201 9.73 -20.39 31.15
CA ILE A 201 9.35 -19.45 30.09
C ILE A 201 9.37 -18.02 30.64
N ASP A 202 8.86 -17.77 31.85
CA ASP A 202 8.93 -16.47 32.53
C ASP A 202 10.37 -15.97 32.73
N ARG A 203 11.30 -16.88 33.01
CA ARG A 203 12.72 -16.56 33.19
C ARG A 203 13.47 -16.33 31.88
N LEU A 204 13.20 -17.14 30.86
CA LEU A 204 13.91 -17.09 29.58
C LEU A 204 13.34 -16.04 28.63
N PHE A 205 12.03 -15.84 28.71
CA PHE A 205 11.24 -14.95 27.87
C PHE A 205 10.26 -14.19 28.77
N PRO A 206 10.73 -13.17 29.52
CA PRO A 206 9.86 -12.32 30.33
C PRO A 206 8.79 -11.61 29.48
N GLU A 207 7.62 -11.30 30.06
CA GLU A 207 6.56 -10.55 29.34
C GLU A 207 6.98 -9.12 28.95
N GLU A 208 7.98 -8.57 29.63
CA GLU A 208 8.52 -7.24 29.33
C GLU A 208 9.56 -7.25 28.18
N ASP A 209 10.10 -8.42 27.84
CA ASP A 209 11.16 -8.61 26.83
C ASP A 209 10.62 -9.00 25.45
N VAL A 210 9.31 -8.87 25.24
CA VAL A 210 8.69 -9.15 23.94
C VAL A 210 9.27 -8.19 22.90
N PRO A 211 10.00 -8.69 21.87
CA PRO A 211 10.62 -7.81 20.88
C PRO A 211 9.54 -7.00 20.18
N ASP A 212 9.83 -5.73 19.89
CA ASP A 212 8.94 -4.93 19.05
C ASP A 212 8.88 -5.48 17.61
N ASP A 213 7.91 -5.02 16.82
CA ASP A 213 7.70 -5.54 15.47
C ASP A 213 8.94 -5.40 14.57
N LEU A 214 9.81 -4.42 14.83
CA LEU A 214 11.02 -4.15 14.04
C LEU A 214 12.15 -5.12 14.42
N ASP A 215 12.33 -5.37 15.71
CA ASP A 215 13.29 -6.36 16.21
C ASP A 215 12.90 -7.78 15.78
N ARG A 216 11.60 -8.12 15.74
CA ARG A 216 11.11 -9.40 15.20
C ARG A 216 11.42 -9.57 13.73
N GLU A 217 11.18 -8.53 12.93
CA GLU A 217 11.48 -8.55 11.50
C GLU A 217 12.99 -8.74 11.31
N ARG A 218 13.85 -7.98 12.01
CA ARG A 218 15.32 -8.16 11.93
C ARG A 218 15.75 -9.60 12.20
N LEU A 219 15.31 -10.19 13.31
CA LEU A 219 15.65 -11.58 13.68
C LEU A 219 15.21 -12.58 12.60
N THR A 220 14.14 -12.29 11.87
CA THR A 220 13.65 -13.15 10.80
C THR A 220 14.52 -13.08 9.55
N HIS A 221 15.03 -11.90 9.19
CA HIS A 221 16.00 -11.76 8.11
C HIS A 221 17.33 -12.44 8.44
N GLU A 222 17.77 -12.38 9.70
CA GLU A 222 18.96 -13.11 10.18
C GLU A 222 18.76 -14.63 10.14
N ALA A 223 17.61 -15.12 10.60
CA ALA A 223 17.25 -16.52 10.52
C ALA A 223 17.17 -17.01 9.06
N HIS A 224 16.61 -16.19 8.16
CA HIS A 224 16.57 -16.48 6.74
C HIS A 224 18.00 -16.63 6.19
N ALA A 225 18.87 -15.65 6.40
CA ALA A 225 20.27 -15.71 5.98
C ALA A 225 20.99 -16.97 6.49
N LYS A 226 20.87 -17.26 7.78
CA LYS A 226 21.51 -18.41 8.43
C LYS A 226 21.05 -19.74 7.83
N SER A 227 19.76 -19.88 7.50
CA SER A 227 19.24 -21.11 6.90
C SER A 227 19.80 -21.37 5.49
N LYS A 228 20.04 -20.31 4.70
CA LYS A 228 20.60 -20.42 3.35
C LYS A 228 22.08 -20.81 3.33
N LEU A 229 22.81 -20.59 4.43
CA LEU A 229 24.24 -20.92 4.54
C LEU A 229 24.53 -22.38 4.93
N PHE A 230 23.50 -23.18 5.21
CA PHE A 230 23.67 -24.60 5.50
C PHE A 230 24.19 -25.35 4.25
N ALA A 231 25.27 -26.13 4.41
CA ALA A 231 25.92 -26.92 3.36
C ALA A 231 26.28 -26.12 2.09
N CYS A 232 26.61 -24.83 2.25
CA CYS A 232 26.97 -23.94 1.16
C CYS A 232 28.43 -24.13 0.72
N ILE A 233 28.67 -24.27 -0.59
CA ILE A 233 30.01 -24.12 -1.18
C ILE A 233 30.34 -22.65 -1.42
N LYS A 234 31.49 -22.24 -0.89
CA LYS A 234 32.01 -20.89 -1.12
C LYS A 234 32.44 -20.73 -2.57
N ARG A 235 32.06 -19.62 -3.19
CA ARG A 235 32.54 -19.22 -4.53
C ARG A 235 33.54 -18.07 -4.38
N PRO A 236 34.83 -18.35 -4.10
CA PRO A 236 35.80 -17.36 -3.63
C PRO A 236 36.07 -16.25 -4.66
N SER A 237 36.00 -16.54 -5.97
CA SER A 237 36.16 -15.55 -7.03
C SER A 237 35.08 -14.47 -6.97
N HIS A 238 33.81 -14.87 -6.77
CA HIS A 238 32.68 -13.95 -6.67
C HIS A 238 32.66 -13.21 -5.32
N LEU A 239 33.00 -13.89 -4.21
CA LEU A 239 33.19 -13.22 -2.91
C LEU A 239 34.29 -12.16 -2.97
N ALA A 240 35.42 -12.47 -3.61
CA ALA A 240 36.51 -11.52 -3.79
C ALA A 240 36.10 -10.30 -4.63
N ALA A 241 35.21 -10.49 -5.62
CA ALA A 241 34.65 -9.39 -6.40
C ALA A 241 33.79 -8.44 -5.54
N LEU A 242 32.94 -9.00 -4.66
CA LEU A 242 32.12 -8.20 -3.72
C LEU A 242 32.98 -7.46 -2.69
N HIS A 243 34.00 -8.12 -2.12
CA HIS A 243 34.96 -7.46 -1.21
C HIS A 243 35.74 -6.34 -1.93
N LYS A 244 36.23 -6.60 -3.14
CA LYS A 244 36.93 -5.60 -3.96
C LYS A 244 36.04 -4.39 -4.25
N PHE A 245 34.76 -4.60 -4.55
CA PHE A 245 33.82 -3.50 -4.75
C PHE A 245 33.64 -2.70 -3.45
N ALA A 246 33.36 -3.36 -2.34
CA ALA A 246 33.14 -2.74 -1.03
C ALA A 246 34.35 -1.96 -0.50
N ASP A 247 35.57 -2.34 -0.89
CA ASP A 247 36.80 -1.66 -0.47
C ASP A 247 37.28 -0.59 -1.48
N SER A 248 36.60 -0.45 -2.62
CA SER A 248 36.92 0.52 -3.67
C SER A 248 36.12 1.83 -3.53
N GLU A 249 36.56 2.90 -4.17
CA GLU A 249 35.77 4.14 -4.26
C GLU A 249 34.75 4.02 -5.40
N HIS A 250 33.47 3.88 -5.04
CA HIS A 250 32.38 3.59 -5.99
C HIS A 250 31.46 4.80 -6.28
N GLY A 251 31.83 6.01 -5.82
CA GLY A 251 31.15 7.26 -6.20
C GLY A 251 29.66 7.32 -5.84
N GLY A 252 29.23 6.59 -4.81
CA GLY A 252 27.82 6.51 -4.40
C GLY A 252 26.94 5.57 -5.25
N LYS A 253 27.53 4.79 -6.16
CA LYS A 253 26.86 3.73 -6.91
C LYS A 253 26.86 2.43 -6.14
N GLY A 254 25.80 1.62 -6.31
CA GLY A 254 25.73 0.27 -5.76
C GLY A 254 26.28 -0.79 -6.72
N LEU A 255 26.26 -2.05 -6.26
CA LEU A 255 26.51 -3.24 -7.06
C LEU A 255 25.26 -4.14 -7.03
N VAL A 256 24.85 -4.64 -8.19
CA VAL A 256 23.79 -5.65 -8.32
C VAL A 256 24.38 -6.98 -8.78
N VAL A 257 24.01 -8.06 -8.10
CA VAL A 257 24.29 -9.43 -8.50
C VAL A 257 23.13 -9.94 -9.35
N THR A 258 23.42 -10.30 -10.59
CA THR A 258 22.47 -10.85 -11.56
C THR A 258 22.75 -12.33 -11.83
N GLY A 259 21.86 -13.01 -12.56
CA GLY A 259 21.99 -14.43 -12.90
C GLY A 259 20.67 -15.19 -12.75
N ASP A 260 20.65 -16.46 -13.14
CA ASP A 260 19.43 -17.27 -13.21
C ASP A 260 18.75 -17.50 -11.84
N SER A 261 17.43 -17.74 -11.84
CA SER A 261 16.71 -18.12 -10.63
C SER A 261 17.28 -19.42 -10.06
N GLY A 262 17.60 -19.45 -8.76
CA GLY A 262 18.26 -20.60 -8.12
C GLY A 262 19.79 -20.64 -8.26
N SER A 263 20.45 -19.70 -8.96
CA SER A 263 21.92 -19.69 -9.15
C SER A 263 22.76 -19.48 -7.87
N GLY A 264 22.13 -19.22 -6.73
CA GLY A 264 22.82 -19.02 -5.44
C GLY A 264 23.07 -17.56 -5.06
N LYS A 265 22.40 -16.58 -5.68
CA LYS A 265 22.56 -15.14 -5.35
C LYS A 265 22.36 -14.83 -3.86
N THR A 266 21.26 -15.30 -3.28
CA THR A 266 20.94 -15.13 -1.85
C THR A 266 22.02 -15.72 -0.95
N VAL A 267 22.55 -16.90 -1.31
CA VAL A 267 23.59 -17.60 -0.58
C VAL A 267 24.91 -16.81 -0.63
N LEU A 268 25.29 -16.32 -1.81
CA LEU A 268 26.48 -15.49 -2.00
C LEU A 268 26.40 -14.20 -1.16
N LEU A 269 25.25 -13.51 -1.18
CA LEU A 269 25.06 -12.28 -0.39
C LEU A 269 25.06 -12.56 1.12
N ALA A 270 24.42 -13.63 1.57
CA ALA A 270 24.42 -14.02 2.99
C ALA A 270 25.83 -14.40 3.47
N ASP A 271 26.62 -15.10 2.65
CA ASP A 271 27.99 -15.51 3.01
C ASP A 271 28.92 -14.30 3.06
N TRP A 272 28.81 -13.42 2.06
CA TRP A 272 29.55 -12.17 2.03
C TRP A 272 29.21 -11.26 3.22
N ALA A 273 27.92 -11.09 3.53
CA ALA A 273 27.45 -10.30 4.67
C ALA A 273 28.02 -10.84 6.00
N ARG A 274 28.04 -12.16 6.16
CA ARG A 274 28.65 -12.84 7.33
C ARG A 274 30.16 -12.58 7.42
N GLU A 275 30.91 -12.73 6.33
CA GLU A 275 32.35 -12.44 6.31
C GLU A 275 32.63 -10.95 6.59
N ARG A 276 31.80 -10.04 6.06
CA ARG A 276 31.93 -8.60 6.30
C ARG A 276 31.65 -8.25 7.76
N ALA A 277 30.60 -8.80 8.36
CA ALA A 277 30.28 -8.60 9.78
C ALA A 277 31.42 -9.07 10.69
N ASN A 278 32.03 -10.23 10.39
CA ASN A 278 33.13 -10.79 11.18
C ASN A 278 34.42 -9.98 11.04
N SER A 279 34.70 -9.44 9.85
CA SER A 279 35.90 -8.61 9.60
C SER A 279 35.75 -7.16 10.05
N HIS A 280 34.52 -6.65 10.17
CA HIS A 280 34.21 -5.27 10.55
C HIS A 280 33.14 -5.22 11.65
N PRO A 281 33.44 -5.69 12.88
CA PRO A 281 32.46 -5.83 13.96
C PRO A 281 31.86 -4.48 14.41
N ASP A 282 32.58 -3.37 14.20
CA ASP A 282 32.10 -2.02 14.55
C ASP A 282 31.27 -1.36 13.43
N GLY A 283 31.21 -1.95 12.23
CA GLY A 283 30.46 -1.45 11.08
C GLY A 283 28.95 -1.63 11.23
N PHE A 284 28.16 -0.81 10.53
CA PHE A 284 26.70 -0.99 10.47
C PHE A 284 26.33 -1.80 9.23
N LEU A 285 25.97 -3.07 9.43
CA LEU A 285 25.51 -3.97 8.38
C LEU A 285 24.00 -4.17 8.50
N PHE A 286 23.26 -3.73 7.50
CA PHE A 286 21.83 -3.96 7.37
C PHE A 286 21.57 -4.97 6.26
N GLN A 287 20.93 -6.09 6.60
CA GLN A 287 20.57 -7.14 5.64
C GLN A 287 19.06 -7.30 5.55
N HIS A 288 18.55 -7.33 4.32
CA HIS A 288 17.13 -7.47 4.01
C HIS A 288 16.92 -8.36 2.79
N TYR A 289 16.03 -9.34 2.92
CA TYR A 289 15.70 -10.34 1.92
C TYR A 289 14.25 -10.14 1.48
N PHE A 290 14.02 -9.55 0.32
CA PHE A 290 12.67 -9.29 -0.18
C PHE A 290 11.96 -10.61 -0.49
N GLY A 291 10.76 -10.78 0.05
CA GLY A 291 9.96 -12.00 -0.04
C GLY A 291 10.29 -13.06 1.02
N SER A 292 11.26 -12.80 1.92
CA SER A 292 11.58 -13.71 3.03
C SER A 292 10.57 -13.66 4.17
N THR A 293 9.81 -12.59 4.27
CA THR A 293 8.59 -12.46 5.09
C THR A 293 7.48 -11.86 4.23
N PRO A 294 6.22 -11.98 4.63
CA PRO A 294 5.12 -11.42 3.84
C PRO A 294 5.16 -9.89 3.82
N ASP A 295 5.70 -9.29 4.89
CA ASP A 295 5.93 -7.86 5.02
C ASP A 295 7.21 -7.38 4.35
N SER A 296 8.22 -8.25 4.17
CA SER A 296 9.52 -7.89 3.60
C SER A 296 9.43 -7.38 2.15
N ALA A 297 8.39 -7.77 1.41
CA ALA A 297 8.18 -7.27 0.06
C ALA A 297 7.68 -5.82 0.03
N SER A 298 7.16 -5.31 1.16
CA SER A 298 6.63 -3.95 1.28
C SER A 298 7.75 -2.93 1.46
N VAL A 299 7.83 -1.98 0.53
CA VAL A 299 8.76 -0.83 0.62
C VAL A 299 8.59 -0.05 1.92
N ARG A 300 7.35 0.13 2.40
CA ARG A 300 7.07 0.82 3.67
C ARG A 300 7.77 0.10 4.84
N ASN A 301 7.63 -1.22 4.91
CA ASN A 301 8.16 -2.02 6.02
C ASN A 301 9.68 -2.10 5.94
N PHE A 302 10.24 -2.28 4.73
CA PHE A 302 11.68 -2.19 4.49
C PHE A 302 12.26 -0.87 5.03
N LEU A 303 11.69 0.27 4.64
CA LEU A 303 12.21 1.58 5.01
C LEU A 303 12.06 1.85 6.50
N ARG A 304 10.91 1.50 7.09
CA ARG A 304 10.68 1.66 8.53
C ARG A 304 11.70 0.87 9.34
N ARG A 305 12.00 -0.37 8.92
CA ARG A 305 13.03 -1.20 9.55
C ARG A 305 14.43 -0.61 9.40
N LEU A 306 14.83 -0.24 8.18
CA LEU A 306 16.15 0.35 7.93
C LEU A 306 16.35 1.63 8.75
N LEU A 307 15.35 2.52 8.76
CA LEU A 307 15.40 3.74 9.55
C LEU A 307 15.45 3.45 11.05
N ALA A 308 14.66 2.51 11.56
CA ALA A 308 14.72 2.12 12.96
C ALA A 308 16.12 1.64 13.39
N GLU A 309 16.74 0.79 12.57
CA GLU A 309 18.07 0.28 12.85
C GLU A 309 19.14 1.39 12.76
N ILE A 310 19.03 2.30 11.79
CA ILE A 310 19.88 3.50 11.71
C ILE A 310 19.70 4.38 12.95
N LYS A 311 18.45 4.66 13.36
CA LYS A 311 18.13 5.47 14.53
C LYS A 311 18.77 4.90 15.78
N ARG A 312 18.60 3.58 16.01
CA ARG A 312 19.15 2.87 17.16
C ARG A 312 20.68 2.83 17.15
N ARG A 313 21.31 2.67 15.98
CA ARG A 313 22.78 2.56 15.87
C ARG A 313 23.50 3.90 15.99
N PHE A 314 22.87 4.97 15.52
CA PHE A 314 23.52 6.29 15.37
C PHE A 314 22.90 7.39 16.24
N ASP A 315 22.00 7.05 17.16
CA ASP A 315 21.28 7.98 18.06
C ASP A 315 20.65 9.16 17.29
N ILE A 316 19.86 8.82 16.27
CA ILE A 316 19.07 9.83 15.54
C ILE A 316 17.92 10.28 16.46
N GLU A 317 17.77 11.56 16.73
CA GLU A 317 16.75 12.06 17.66
C GLU A 317 15.35 12.02 17.03
N GLU A 318 15.25 12.17 15.71
CA GLU A 318 14.00 12.24 14.94
C GLU A 318 13.19 10.92 14.97
N ASP A 319 11.88 11.01 15.19
CA ASP A 319 10.99 9.85 15.18
C ASP A 319 10.91 9.20 13.79
N ILE A 320 10.78 7.86 13.76
CA ILE A 320 10.60 7.12 12.51
C ILE A 320 9.23 7.47 11.95
N PRO A 321 9.16 7.98 10.71
CA PRO A 321 7.88 8.35 10.13
C PRO A 321 6.90 7.18 9.94
N THR A 322 5.60 7.43 10.05
CA THR A 322 4.58 6.39 9.84
C THR A 322 4.03 6.36 8.41
N GLU A 323 4.12 7.47 7.68
CA GLU A 323 3.64 7.61 6.30
C GLU A 323 4.67 7.03 5.31
N PRO A 324 4.26 6.20 4.32
CA PRO A 324 5.16 5.45 3.41
C PRO A 324 6.23 6.27 2.72
N GLU A 325 5.98 7.56 2.55
CA GLU A 325 6.78 8.39 1.71
C GLU A 325 7.69 9.32 2.52
N LYS A 326 7.30 9.73 3.72
CA LYS A 326 8.27 10.25 4.71
C LYS A 326 9.39 9.25 4.96
N LEU A 327 9.07 7.96 4.93
CA LEU A 327 10.06 6.91 5.06
C LEU A 327 11.07 6.96 3.90
N ARG A 328 10.63 7.22 2.66
CA ARG A 328 11.51 7.35 1.48
C ARG A 328 12.42 8.58 1.58
N GLU A 329 11.88 9.63 2.16
CA GLU A 329 12.50 10.94 2.34
C GLU A 329 13.52 10.97 3.48
N ALA A 330 13.19 10.31 4.58
CA ALA A 330 14.05 10.21 5.75
C ALA A 330 15.31 9.40 5.44
N LEU A 331 15.23 8.39 4.57
CA LEU A 331 16.38 7.52 4.26
C LEU A 331 17.63 8.27 3.78
N PRO A 332 17.61 9.07 2.69
CA PRO A 332 18.79 9.81 2.25
C PRO A 332 19.27 10.83 3.29
N LEU A 333 18.34 11.45 4.05
CA LEU A 333 18.67 12.42 5.09
C LEU A 333 19.40 11.76 6.26
N TRP A 334 18.88 10.65 6.77
CA TRP A 334 19.47 9.93 7.91
C TRP A 334 20.79 9.30 7.50
N LEU A 335 20.89 8.71 6.30
CA LEU A 335 22.17 8.26 5.76
C LEU A 335 23.19 9.41 5.66
N ALA A 336 22.79 10.63 5.29
CA ALA A 336 23.68 11.79 5.30
C ALA A 336 24.10 12.21 6.72
N GLN A 337 23.23 12.12 7.72
CA GLN A 337 23.56 12.44 9.12
C GLN A 337 24.60 11.48 9.73
N THR A 338 24.74 10.27 9.18
CA THR A 338 25.76 9.30 9.61
C THR A 338 27.17 9.57 9.07
N THR A 339 27.36 10.63 8.27
CA THR A 339 28.66 10.97 7.69
C THR A 339 29.73 11.11 8.77
N GLY A 340 30.84 10.40 8.62
CA GLY A 340 31.94 10.37 9.59
C GLY A 340 31.72 9.47 10.81
N ARG A 341 30.60 8.72 10.88
CA ARG A 341 30.27 7.80 11.99
C ARG A 341 30.50 6.32 11.66
N GLY A 342 31.33 6.03 10.66
CA GLY A 342 31.68 4.67 10.22
C GLY A 342 31.05 4.29 8.88
N GLN A 343 31.37 3.09 8.41
CA GLN A 343 30.86 2.55 7.15
C GLN A 343 29.48 1.90 7.37
N ILE A 344 28.56 2.16 6.43
CA ILE A 344 27.23 1.56 6.37
C ILE A 344 27.21 0.60 5.19
N VAL A 345 26.77 -0.64 5.41
CA VAL A 345 26.61 -1.65 4.38
C VAL A 345 25.15 -2.06 4.31
N LEU A 346 24.52 -1.88 3.15
CA LEU A 346 23.16 -2.30 2.86
C LEU A 346 23.20 -3.51 1.92
N VAL A 347 22.72 -4.65 2.41
CA VAL A 347 22.57 -5.89 1.63
C VAL A 347 21.09 -6.12 1.36
N MET A 348 20.70 -6.08 0.08
CA MET A 348 19.31 -6.19 -0.37
C MET A 348 19.14 -7.34 -1.36
N ASP A 349 18.63 -8.48 -0.90
CA ASP A 349 18.42 -9.64 -1.77
C ASP A 349 17.00 -9.64 -2.37
N GLY A 350 16.89 -9.93 -3.68
CA GLY A 350 15.61 -10.18 -4.34
C GLY A 350 14.82 -8.92 -4.71
N LEU A 351 15.45 -7.85 -5.19
CA LEU A 351 14.76 -6.59 -5.53
C LEU A 351 13.60 -6.74 -6.53
N ASN A 352 13.60 -7.79 -7.35
CA ASN A 352 12.49 -8.13 -8.23
C ASN A 352 11.20 -8.56 -7.49
N GLN A 353 11.29 -8.90 -6.20
CA GLN A 353 10.17 -9.29 -5.34
C GLN A 353 9.54 -8.11 -4.60
N VAL A 354 10.04 -6.89 -4.78
CA VAL A 354 9.43 -5.68 -4.24
C VAL A 354 7.98 -5.58 -4.70
N GLN A 355 7.06 -5.50 -3.75
CA GLN A 355 5.65 -5.27 -4.00
C GLN A 355 5.31 -3.78 -3.92
N GLY A 356 4.22 -3.41 -4.55
CA GLY A 356 3.81 -2.02 -4.71
C GLY A 356 3.46 -1.71 -6.16
N ASP A 357 3.31 -0.42 -6.43
CA ASP A 357 3.08 0.10 -7.77
C ASP A 357 4.37 0.12 -8.61
N GLU A 358 4.28 0.60 -9.84
CA GLU A 358 5.45 0.69 -10.72
C GLU A 358 6.60 1.54 -10.14
N PRO A 359 6.37 2.71 -9.52
CA PRO A 359 7.42 3.46 -8.79
C PRO A 359 8.17 2.64 -7.74
N ASP A 360 7.45 1.85 -6.94
CA ASP A 360 8.06 0.96 -5.94
C ASP A 360 8.95 -0.09 -6.60
N ARG A 361 8.45 -0.73 -7.66
CA ARG A 361 9.17 -1.76 -8.42
C ARG A 361 10.33 -1.20 -9.23
N ARG A 362 10.31 0.10 -9.59
CA ARG A 362 11.43 0.85 -10.18
C ARG A 362 12.37 1.45 -9.11
N LEU A 363 12.20 1.07 -7.85
CA LEU A 363 13.08 1.44 -6.73
C LEU A 363 13.16 2.94 -6.45
N PHE A 364 12.10 3.72 -6.73
CA PHE A 364 12.13 5.18 -6.55
C PHE A 364 12.32 5.61 -5.09
N TRP A 365 12.10 4.68 -4.16
CA TRP A 365 12.36 4.81 -2.74
C TRP A 365 13.86 4.73 -2.35
N LEU A 366 14.73 4.25 -3.25
CA LEU A 366 16.18 4.31 -3.04
C LEU A 366 16.74 5.68 -3.47
N PRO A 367 17.67 6.27 -2.71
CA PRO A 367 18.44 7.42 -3.16
C PRO A 367 19.08 7.17 -4.53
N ARG A 368 19.03 8.16 -5.42
CA ARG A 368 19.74 8.08 -6.72
C ARG A 368 21.25 7.99 -6.57
N PHE A 369 21.79 8.58 -5.51
CA PHE A 369 23.20 8.55 -5.16
C PHE A 369 23.32 8.31 -3.66
N PHE A 370 24.18 7.37 -3.29
CA PHE A 370 24.54 7.12 -1.89
C PHE A 370 25.75 7.96 -1.50
N GLN A 371 25.88 8.27 -0.22
CA GLN A 371 27.11 8.90 0.29
C GLN A 371 28.28 7.91 0.19
N PRO A 372 29.54 8.36 0.04
CA PRO A 372 30.68 7.45 -0.15
C PRO A 372 30.90 6.42 0.95
N HIS A 373 30.45 6.69 2.19
CA HIS A 373 30.54 5.74 3.30
C HIS A 373 29.41 4.70 3.35
N VAL A 374 28.45 4.78 2.42
CA VAL A 374 27.33 3.84 2.28
C VAL A 374 27.59 2.91 1.10
N ILE A 375 27.80 1.63 1.39
CA ILE A 375 27.96 0.56 0.41
C ILE A 375 26.62 -0.11 0.23
N VAL A 376 26.23 -0.32 -1.02
CA VAL A 376 24.98 -1.00 -1.37
C VAL A 376 25.29 -2.18 -2.28
N ILE A 377 24.97 -3.38 -1.82
CA ILE A 377 25.04 -4.62 -2.60
C ILE A 377 23.65 -5.22 -2.65
N ALA A 378 23.15 -5.48 -3.85
CA ALA A 378 21.83 -6.05 -4.04
C ALA A 378 21.84 -7.25 -4.98
N SER A 379 20.75 -8.02 -5.02
CA SER A 379 20.49 -9.01 -6.07
C SER A 379 19.14 -8.77 -6.74
N SER A 380 19.02 -9.16 -8.01
CA SER A 380 17.75 -9.09 -8.72
C SER A 380 17.66 -10.11 -9.85
N LEU A 381 16.43 -10.49 -10.21
CA LEU A 381 16.10 -11.15 -11.47
C LEU A 381 15.66 -10.10 -12.52
N PRO A 382 15.63 -10.46 -13.82
CA PRO A 382 15.12 -9.56 -14.86
C PRO A 382 13.72 -9.00 -14.55
N GLY A 383 13.53 -7.70 -14.77
CA GLY A 383 12.28 -6.99 -14.53
C GLY A 383 12.51 -5.51 -14.20
N LEU A 384 11.43 -4.82 -13.80
CA LEU A 384 11.43 -3.36 -13.56
C LEU A 384 12.49 -2.88 -12.57
N ALA A 385 12.80 -3.69 -11.56
CA ALA A 385 13.81 -3.36 -10.56
C ALA A 385 15.22 -3.34 -11.18
N LEU A 386 15.55 -4.36 -11.97
CA LEU A 386 16.83 -4.45 -12.66
C LEU A 386 16.97 -3.37 -13.74
N ASP A 387 15.90 -3.12 -14.53
CA ASP A 387 15.87 -2.02 -15.50
C ASP A 387 16.21 -0.69 -14.84
N ALA A 388 15.59 -0.42 -13.68
CA ALA A 388 15.85 0.80 -12.93
C ALA A 388 17.25 0.85 -12.31
N ILE A 389 17.90 -0.28 -12.05
CA ILE A 389 19.32 -0.32 -11.61
C ILE A 389 20.24 0.00 -12.79
N HIS A 390 19.96 -0.52 -13.98
CA HIS A 390 20.70 -0.17 -15.20
C HIS A 390 20.57 1.33 -15.52
N GLU A 391 19.38 1.92 -15.37
CA GLU A 391 19.15 3.36 -15.50
C GLU A 391 19.97 4.19 -14.49
N ARG A 392 20.39 3.60 -13.35
CA ARG A 392 21.21 4.23 -12.30
C ARG A 392 22.72 3.98 -12.47
N ASP A 393 23.14 3.24 -13.50
CA ASP A 393 24.55 2.96 -13.82
C ASP A 393 25.31 2.33 -12.63
N TRP A 394 24.66 1.39 -11.94
CA TRP A 394 25.28 0.54 -10.91
C TRP A 394 26.21 -0.50 -11.53
N HIS A 395 27.16 -0.99 -10.74
CA HIS A 395 28.02 -2.09 -11.17
C HIS A 395 27.20 -3.38 -11.22
N GLU A 396 27.26 -4.09 -12.34
CA GLU A 396 26.64 -5.40 -12.47
C GLU A 396 27.69 -6.50 -12.31
N HIS A 397 27.38 -7.49 -11.48
CA HIS A 397 28.18 -8.69 -11.29
C HIS A 397 27.32 -9.91 -11.62
N ASP A 398 27.53 -10.47 -12.82
CA ASP A 398 26.84 -11.67 -13.27
C ASP A 398 27.33 -12.90 -12.47
N LEU A 399 26.37 -13.64 -11.90
CA LEU A 399 26.61 -14.88 -11.18
C LEU A 399 26.13 -16.06 -12.05
N PRO A 400 27.06 -16.75 -12.75
CA PRO A 400 26.70 -17.87 -13.60
C PRO A 400 26.21 -19.06 -12.76
N LEU A 401 25.54 -20.00 -13.44
CA LEU A 401 25.26 -21.33 -12.89
C LEU A 401 26.56 -22.05 -12.47
N ALA A 402 26.41 -23.13 -11.70
CA ALA A 402 27.56 -23.90 -11.22
C ALA A 402 28.22 -24.66 -12.38
N ASP A 403 29.54 -24.67 -12.40
CA ASP A 403 30.31 -25.53 -13.31
C ASP A 403 30.46 -26.96 -12.76
N GLU A 404 31.00 -27.88 -13.56
CA GLU A 404 31.14 -29.29 -13.19
C GLU A 404 31.97 -29.51 -11.92
N ASN A 405 33.00 -28.70 -11.67
CA ASN A 405 33.83 -28.82 -10.45
C ASN A 405 33.05 -28.31 -9.23
N GLU A 406 32.35 -27.19 -9.39
CA GLU A 406 31.51 -26.64 -8.32
C GLU A 406 30.36 -27.58 -7.97
N ILE A 407 29.75 -28.26 -8.95
CA ILE A 407 28.74 -29.28 -8.72
C ILE A 407 29.33 -30.43 -7.89
N GLU A 408 30.52 -30.92 -8.27
CA GLU A 408 31.19 -32.01 -7.55
C GLU A 408 31.50 -31.61 -6.10
N ASP A 409 32.03 -30.41 -5.88
CA ASP A 409 32.29 -29.86 -4.54
C ASP A 409 30.99 -29.72 -3.73
N ILE A 410 29.88 -29.27 -4.35
CA ILE A 410 28.57 -29.14 -3.68
C ILE A 410 28.06 -30.52 -3.25
N VAL A 411 28.13 -31.51 -4.12
CA VAL A 411 27.71 -32.89 -3.81
C VAL A 411 28.53 -33.44 -2.64
N GLU A 412 29.84 -33.25 -2.67
CA GLU A 412 30.74 -33.74 -1.62
C GLU A 412 30.47 -33.05 -0.28
N ALA A 413 30.54 -31.73 -0.22
CA ALA A 413 30.34 -30.99 1.02
C ALA A 413 28.94 -31.19 1.61
N TYR A 414 27.89 -31.19 0.76
CA TYR A 414 26.54 -31.40 1.23
C TYR A 414 26.35 -32.79 1.83
N LEU A 415 26.86 -33.84 1.19
CA LEU A 415 26.71 -35.21 1.71
C LEU A 415 27.61 -35.46 2.91
N ASP A 416 28.80 -34.86 2.97
CA ASP A 416 29.73 -34.96 4.10
C ASP A 416 29.14 -34.42 5.41
N GLU A 417 28.35 -33.33 5.35
CA GLU A 417 27.60 -32.81 6.51
C GLU A 417 26.66 -33.87 7.12
N TYR A 418 26.12 -34.75 6.27
CA TYR A 418 25.30 -35.89 6.69
C TYR A 418 26.08 -37.20 6.78
N ARG A 419 27.40 -37.15 6.62
CA ARG A 419 28.33 -38.30 6.60
C ARG A 419 27.92 -39.38 5.59
N LYS A 420 27.36 -38.97 4.46
CA LYS A 420 26.94 -39.83 3.35
C LYS A 420 27.92 -39.70 2.18
N THR A 421 27.96 -40.73 1.33
CA THR A 421 28.74 -40.71 0.09
C THR A 421 27.91 -41.33 -1.03
N LEU A 422 28.04 -40.80 -2.25
CA LEU A 422 27.44 -41.38 -3.45
C LEU A 422 28.46 -42.25 -4.21
N ASP A 423 27.94 -43.27 -4.90
CA ASP A 423 28.74 -44.04 -5.84
C ASP A 423 29.34 -43.14 -6.94
N PRO A 424 30.59 -43.35 -7.38
CA PRO A 424 31.23 -42.51 -8.38
C PRO A 424 30.47 -42.40 -9.72
N GLU A 425 29.74 -43.43 -10.14
CA GLU A 425 28.94 -43.38 -11.37
C GLU A 425 27.74 -42.44 -11.19
N LEU A 426 27.02 -42.56 -10.08
CA LEU A 426 25.89 -41.67 -9.77
C LEU A 426 26.33 -40.22 -9.56
N ARG A 427 27.50 -40.01 -8.94
CA ARG A 427 28.10 -38.67 -8.81
C ARG A 427 28.39 -38.08 -10.19
N ARG A 428 28.95 -38.88 -11.11
CA ARG A 428 29.20 -38.45 -12.50
C ARG A 428 27.90 -38.12 -13.24
N ASP A 429 26.84 -38.88 -13.01
CA ASP A 429 25.53 -38.62 -13.63
C ASP A 429 24.93 -37.29 -13.14
N LEU A 430 25.04 -37.01 -11.83
CA LEU A 430 24.65 -35.72 -11.26
C LEU A 430 25.46 -34.57 -11.84
N VAL A 431 26.79 -34.69 -11.95
CA VAL A 431 27.67 -33.65 -12.51
C VAL A 431 27.34 -33.34 -13.98
N LYS A 432 26.97 -34.36 -14.76
CA LYS A 432 26.67 -34.19 -16.20
C LYS A 432 25.25 -33.76 -16.51
N ALA A 433 24.33 -33.83 -15.55
CA ALA A 433 22.94 -33.50 -15.80
C ALA A 433 22.77 -31.98 -15.98
N PRO A 434 22.12 -31.52 -17.06
CA PRO A 434 21.94 -30.09 -17.30
C PRO A 434 21.23 -29.34 -16.17
N GLY A 435 20.24 -29.97 -15.53
CA GLY A 435 19.52 -29.41 -14.38
C GLY A 435 20.43 -29.12 -13.18
N SER A 436 21.44 -29.96 -12.94
CA SER A 436 22.38 -29.85 -11.81
C SER A 436 23.27 -28.61 -11.85
N MET A 437 23.42 -27.96 -13.00
CA MET A 437 24.09 -26.66 -13.09
C MET A 437 23.37 -25.61 -12.23
N ASN A 438 22.07 -25.77 -11.98
CA ASN A 438 21.33 -24.95 -11.03
C ASN A 438 21.54 -25.45 -9.59
N PRO A 439 22.19 -24.68 -8.70
CA PRO A 439 22.44 -25.12 -7.33
C PRO A 439 21.18 -25.47 -6.53
N LEU A 440 20.03 -24.80 -6.80
CA LEU A 440 18.76 -25.16 -6.17
C LEU A 440 18.29 -26.55 -6.61
N PHE A 441 18.36 -26.83 -7.92
CA PHE A 441 18.01 -28.16 -8.46
C PHE A 441 18.88 -29.24 -7.82
N LEU A 442 20.20 -29.04 -7.85
CA LEU A 442 21.16 -30.00 -7.32
C LEU A 442 20.90 -30.27 -5.83
N ARG A 443 20.72 -29.20 -5.04
CA ARG A 443 20.41 -29.32 -3.61
C ARG A 443 19.10 -30.05 -3.37
N THR A 444 18.05 -29.75 -4.12
CA THR A 444 16.77 -30.46 -4.01
C THR A 444 16.94 -31.95 -4.30
N VAL A 445 17.69 -32.33 -5.36
CA VAL A 445 18.00 -33.74 -5.63
C VAL A 445 18.76 -34.37 -4.46
N LEU A 446 19.79 -33.70 -3.94
CA LEU A 446 20.58 -34.22 -2.81
C LEU A 446 19.75 -34.37 -1.52
N ASP A 447 18.84 -33.44 -1.24
CA ASP A 447 17.89 -33.51 -0.12
C ASP A 447 16.97 -34.75 -0.28
N GLU A 448 16.48 -35.03 -1.49
CA GLU A 448 15.66 -36.20 -1.78
C GLU A 448 16.45 -37.51 -1.67
N LEU A 449 17.67 -37.56 -2.22
CA LEU A 449 18.55 -38.73 -2.12
C LEU A 449 18.97 -39.01 -0.67
N ARG A 450 19.17 -37.97 0.13
CA ARG A 450 19.47 -38.10 1.56
C ARG A 450 18.32 -38.76 2.31
N GLN A 451 17.07 -38.45 1.97
CA GLN A 451 15.89 -38.98 2.64
C GLN A 451 15.49 -40.37 2.13
N PHE A 452 15.98 -40.77 0.95
CA PHE A 452 15.62 -42.04 0.34
C PHE A 452 16.24 -43.25 1.07
N GLY A 453 15.38 -44.15 1.59
CA GLY A 453 15.79 -45.27 2.44
C GLY A 453 16.26 -46.54 1.72
N SER A 454 16.01 -46.66 0.41
CA SER A 454 16.30 -47.87 -0.38
C SER A 454 17.52 -47.72 -1.29
N PHE A 455 18.72 -48.03 -0.77
CA PHE A 455 19.98 -47.83 -1.51
C PHE A 455 20.05 -48.56 -2.86
N GLU A 456 19.43 -49.74 -2.98
CA GLU A 456 19.42 -50.53 -4.23
C GLU A 456 18.63 -49.86 -5.37
N LYS A 457 17.66 -49.00 -5.04
CA LYS A 457 16.82 -48.27 -6.00
C LYS A 457 17.36 -46.87 -6.31
N LEU A 458 18.46 -46.48 -5.67
CA LEU A 458 19.05 -45.14 -5.79
C LEU A 458 19.38 -44.77 -7.25
N PRO A 459 19.95 -45.65 -8.10
CA PRO A 459 20.23 -45.30 -9.50
C PRO A 459 18.98 -44.93 -10.30
N ALA A 460 17.91 -45.71 -10.17
CA ALA A 460 16.65 -45.44 -10.87
C ALA A 460 16.00 -44.13 -10.39
N ARG A 461 16.12 -43.84 -9.08
CA ARG A 461 15.58 -42.60 -8.49
C ARG A 461 16.38 -41.37 -8.93
N VAL A 462 17.71 -41.46 -8.96
CA VAL A 462 18.58 -40.41 -9.52
C VAL A 462 18.19 -40.12 -10.96
N ALA A 463 18.09 -41.16 -11.80
CA ALA A 463 17.68 -41.01 -13.20
C ALA A 463 16.30 -40.31 -13.33
N HIS A 464 15.32 -40.69 -12.51
CA HIS A 464 14.00 -40.08 -12.53
C HIS A 464 14.00 -38.59 -12.20
N TYR A 465 14.79 -38.12 -11.23
CA TYR A 465 14.89 -36.70 -10.93
C TYR A 465 15.68 -35.93 -11.99
N LEU A 466 16.72 -36.54 -12.56
CA LEU A 466 17.56 -35.92 -13.59
C LEU A 466 16.86 -35.75 -14.95
N GLU A 467 15.70 -36.38 -15.16
CA GLU A 467 14.81 -36.09 -16.30
C GLU A 467 14.13 -34.72 -16.22
N ALA A 468 14.19 -34.02 -15.08
CA ALA A 468 13.64 -32.67 -14.98
C ALA A 468 14.60 -31.64 -15.59
N ASP A 469 14.07 -30.76 -16.44
CA ASP A 469 14.87 -29.75 -17.15
C ASP A 469 15.19 -28.52 -16.28
N ASN A 470 14.39 -28.27 -15.24
CA ASN A 470 14.51 -27.09 -14.37
C ASN A 470 13.94 -27.37 -12.96
N PRO A 471 14.19 -26.49 -11.97
CA PRO A 471 13.72 -26.69 -10.59
C PRO A 471 12.20 -26.84 -10.45
N GLY A 472 11.39 -26.17 -11.28
CA GLY A 472 9.93 -26.28 -11.23
C GLY A 472 9.45 -27.69 -11.59
N ASP A 473 10.02 -28.27 -12.66
CA ASP A 473 9.72 -29.64 -13.06
C ASP A 473 10.20 -30.68 -12.03
N LEU A 474 11.35 -30.41 -11.40
CA LEU A 474 11.86 -31.24 -10.31
C LEU A 474 10.90 -31.21 -9.12
N PHE A 475 10.43 -30.03 -8.69
CA PHE A 475 9.49 -29.93 -7.58
C PHE A 475 8.17 -30.63 -7.84
N ARG A 476 7.67 -30.66 -9.09
CA ARG A 476 6.50 -31.48 -9.44
C ARG A 476 6.75 -32.96 -9.20
N ARG A 477 7.91 -33.49 -9.62
CA ARG A 477 8.29 -34.89 -9.35
C ARG A 477 8.45 -35.17 -7.86
N VAL A 478 8.98 -34.22 -7.10
CA VAL A 478 9.10 -34.30 -5.63
C VAL A 478 7.72 -34.33 -4.97
N ILE A 479 6.79 -33.48 -5.40
CA ILE A 479 5.40 -33.49 -4.92
C ILE A 479 4.75 -34.85 -5.23
N CYS A 480 4.85 -35.37 -6.46
CA CYS A 480 4.29 -36.69 -6.79
C CYS A 480 4.85 -37.79 -5.87
N ARG A 481 6.15 -37.76 -5.56
CA ARG A 481 6.74 -38.68 -4.59
C ARG A 481 6.16 -38.50 -3.18
N TRP A 482 5.96 -37.26 -2.73
CA TRP A 482 5.33 -37.00 -1.43
C TRP A 482 3.93 -37.63 -1.38
N GLN A 483 3.17 -37.51 -2.46
CA GLN A 483 1.87 -38.16 -2.57
C GLN A 483 2.01 -39.69 -2.49
N GLU A 484 2.91 -40.29 -3.28
CA GLU A 484 3.16 -41.74 -3.24
C GLU A 484 3.53 -42.28 -1.84
N ASP A 485 4.32 -41.52 -1.08
CA ASP A 485 4.90 -41.97 0.18
C ASP A 485 4.04 -41.60 1.42
N PHE A 486 3.19 -40.58 1.33
CA PHE A 486 2.46 -40.04 2.49
C PHE A 486 0.94 -39.90 2.29
N ASP A 487 0.43 -39.84 1.06
CA ASP A 487 -1.01 -39.92 0.81
C ASP A 487 -1.44 -41.39 0.95
N ASN A 488 -1.88 -41.76 2.15
CA ASN A 488 -2.53 -43.06 2.41
C ASN A 488 -3.98 -43.03 1.87
N GLU A 489 -4.99 -43.44 2.66
CA GLU A 489 -6.42 -43.27 2.30
C GLU A 489 -6.90 -41.80 2.39
N GLN A 490 -6.00 -40.84 2.68
CA GLN A 490 -6.26 -39.41 2.85
C GLN A 490 -5.33 -38.59 1.95
N ASP A 491 -5.87 -37.51 1.39
CA ASP A 491 -5.21 -36.61 0.43
C ASP A 491 -4.41 -35.50 1.16
N LEU A 492 -3.46 -35.95 1.99
CA LEU A 492 -2.78 -35.15 2.99
C LEU A 492 -1.84 -34.10 2.36
N VAL A 493 -1.04 -34.51 1.38
CA VAL A 493 -0.04 -33.68 0.70
C VAL A 493 -0.69 -32.55 -0.06
N ARG A 494 -1.76 -32.85 -0.83
CA ARG A 494 -2.51 -31.82 -1.55
C ARG A 494 -3.06 -30.78 -0.59
N CYS A 495 -3.76 -31.20 0.47
CA CYS A 495 -4.37 -30.28 1.43
C CYS A 495 -3.29 -29.42 2.13
N ALA A 496 -2.23 -30.04 2.63
CA ALA A 496 -1.17 -29.33 3.36
C ALA A 496 -0.50 -28.23 2.51
N LEU A 497 -0.15 -28.56 1.26
CA LEU A 497 0.50 -27.62 0.35
C LEU A 497 -0.47 -26.57 -0.19
N THR A 498 -1.75 -26.91 -0.37
CA THR A 498 -2.80 -25.97 -0.78
C THR A 498 -3.04 -24.90 0.28
N TYR A 499 -3.14 -25.27 1.55
CA TYR A 499 -3.28 -24.29 2.63
C TYR A 499 -2.05 -23.39 2.76
N LEU A 500 -0.85 -23.96 2.62
CA LEU A 500 0.37 -23.16 2.61
C LEU A 500 0.42 -22.17 1.44
N TRP A 501 -0.13 -22.56 0.28
CA TRP A 501 -0.24 -21.70 -0.90
C TRP A 501 -1.22 -20.54 -0.70
N GLY A 502 -2.35 -20.82 -0.05
CA GLY A 502 -3.41 -19.84 0.23
C GLY A 502 -3.09 -18.90 1.39
N ALA A 503 -2.24 -19.29 2.34
CA ALA A 503 -1.89 -18.44 3.48
C ALA A 503 -1.08 -17.19 3.05
N ARG A 504 -1.53 -15.99 3.44
CA ARG A 504 -0.82 -14.74 3.11
C ARG A 504 0.57 -14.72 3.73
N MET A 505 0.69 -15.19 4.98
CA MET A 505 1.93 -15.11 5.75
C MET A 505 2.72 -16.42 5.89
N GLY A 506 2.19 -17.52 5.36
CA GLY A 506 2.58 -18.88 5.75
C GLY A 506 1.76 -19.38 6.96
N LEU A 507 2.05 -20.58 7.45
CA LEU A 507 1.29 -21.25 8.50
C LEU A 507 2.21 -21.72 9.64
N SER A 508 1.77 -21.58 10.88
CA SER A 508 2.37 -22.30 12.00
C SER A 508 2.06 -23.80 11.89
N GLU A 509 2.89 -24.64 12.52
CA GLU A 509 2.63 -26.08 12.58
C GLU A 509 1.26 -26.38 13.22
N SER A 510 0.87 -25.62 14.26
CA SER A 510 -0.45 -25.73 14.88
C SER A 510 -1.59 -25.38 13.93
N GLU A 511 -1.48 -24.28 13.18
CA GLU A 511 -2.49 -23.91 12.18
C GLU A 511 -2.64 -25.03 11.13
N TRP A 512 -1.53 -25.62 10.68
CA TRP A 512 -1.56 -26.75 9.77
C TRP A 512 -2.25 -27.98 10.35
N LEU A 513 -1.88 -28.38 11.57
CA LEU A 513 -2.48 -29.54 12.23
C LEU A 513 -3.98 -29.33 12.44
N ASP A 514 -4.41 -28.11 12.78
CA ASP A 514 -5.82 -27.77 12.94
C ASP A 514 -6.58 -27.79 11.60
N LEU A 515 -5.98 -27.27 10.53
CA LEU A 515 -6.56 -27.25 9.19
C LEU A 515 -6.66 -28.65 8.57
N LEU A 516 -5.70 -29.53 8.85
CA LEU A 516 -5.66 -30.90 8.32
C LEU A 516 -6.45 -31.92 9.18
N GLY A 517 -6.98 -31.48 10.32
CA GLY A 517 -7.72 -32.33 11.25
C GLY A 517 -9.19 -32.57 10.84
N GLU A 518 -9.80 -33.64 11.37
CA GLU A 518 -11.22 -33.96 11.20
C GLU A 518 -12.02 -33.62 12.48
N ASP A 519 -13.30 -33.22 12.33
CA ASP A 519 -14.29 -33.04 13.41
C ASP A 519 -13.76 -32.34 14.70
N MET A 520 -13.21 -31.12 14.54
CA MET A 520 -12.74 -30.25 15.64
C MET A 520 -11.51 -30.78 16.41
N GLY A 521 -10.82 -31.81 15.92
CA GLY A 521 -9.54 -32.29 16.46
C GLY A 521 -8.39 -32.10 15.47
N SER A 522 -7.23 -31.64 15.95
CA SER A 522 -6.03 -31.49 15.11
C SER A 522 -5.52 -32.83 14.58
N LEU A 523 -4.94 -32.84 13.37
CA LEU A 523 -4.33 -34.03 12.76
C LEU A 523 -3.31 -34.68 13.73
N PRO A 524 -3.35 -36.00 13.93
CA PRO A 524 -2.37 -36.68 14.77
C PRO A 524 -0.94 -36.44 14.28
N ARG A 525 -0.05 -36.00 15.18
CA ARG A 525 1.37 -35.77 14.84
C ARG A 525 2.07 -36.99 14.25
N ALA A 526 1.63 -38.22 14.56
CA ALA A 526 2.15 -39.45 13.92
C ALA A 526 2.03 -39.43 12.39
N ILE A 527 0.94 -38.87 11.89
CA ILE A 527 0.62 -38.81 10.46
C ILE A 527 1.33 -37.60 9.84
N TRP A 528 1.33 -36.46 10.55
CA TRP A 528 1.96 -35.22 10.09
C TRP A 528 3.49 -35.28 10.03
N THR A 529 4.14 -35.80 11.07
CA THR A 529 5.60 -35.68 11.26
C THR A 529 6.42 -36.24 10.09
N PRO A 530 6.10 -37.44 9.54
CA PRO A 530 6.84 -37.96 8.39
C PRO A 530 6.79 -37.05 7.15
N LEU A 531 5.60 -36.53 6.83
CA LEU A 531 5.43 -35.58 5.72
C LEU A 531 6.13 -34.24 6.03
N PHE A 532 5.97 -33.73 7.24
CA PHE A 532 6.60 -32.48 7.66
C PHE A 532 8.12 -32.53 7.52
N LEU A 533 8.76 -33.59 8.03
CA LEU A 533 10.21 -33.78 7.92
C LEU A 533 10.68 -33.90 6.46
N ALA A 534 9.82 -34.43 5.58
CA ALA A 534 10.13 -34.49 4.16
C ALA A 534 10.06 -33.13 3.46
N MET A 535 9.08 -32.30 3.83
CA MET A 535 8.90 -30.96 3.29
C MET A 535 9.88 -29.95 3.88
N GLU A 536 10.28 -30.11 5.16
CA GLU A 536 11.03 -29.13 5.94
C GLU A 536 12.24 -28.53 5.22
N PRO A 537 13.10 -29.30 4.51
CA PRO A 537 14.26 -28.74 3.80
C PRO A 537 13.87 -27.72 2.72
N HIS A 538 12.66 -27.82 2.20
CA HIS A 538 12.11 -26.95 1.15
C HIS A 538 11.23 -25.82 1.70
N LEU A 539 11.09 -25.73 3.02
CA LEU A 539 10.36 -24.66 3.72
C LEU A 539 11.32 -23.63 4.30
N THR A 540 10.78 -22.49 4.71
CA THR A 540 11.50 -21.45 5.43
C THR A 540 10.69 -21.02 6.64
N ARG A 541 11.34 -20.98 7.81
CA ARG A 541 10.75 -20.53 9.06
C ARG A 541 10.86 -19.02 9.19
N ARG A 542 9.74 -18.35 9.50
CA ARG A 542 9.55 -16.90 9.59
C ARG A 542 8.79 -16.59 10.88
N THR A 543 9.44 -16.07 11.93
CA THR A 543 8.76 -15.77 13.22
C THR A 543 7.83 -16.89 13.74
N GLY A 544 8.20 -18.17 13.59
CA GLY A 544 7.35 -19.30 14.00
C GLY A 544 6.32 -19.78 12.95
N LEU A 545 6.12 -19.05 11.86
CA LEU A 545 5.37 -19.48 10.68
C LEU A 545 6.30 -20.18 9.68
N LEU A 546 5.76 -21.08 8.89
CA LEU A 546 6.44 -21.78 7.82
C LEU A 546 5.84 -21.33 6.49
N ALA A 547 6.71 -21.08 5.51
CA ALA A 547 6.33 -20.71 4.16
C ALA A 547 7.20 -21.47 3.16
N PHE A 548 6.83 -21.43 1.87
CA PHE A 548 7.67 -21.99 0.82
C PHE A 548 9.08 -21.38 0.85
N GLY A 549 10.10 -22.23 0.80
CA GLY A 549 11.50 -21.82 0.77
C GLY A 549 11.92 -21.20 -0.57
N HIS A 550 11.15 -21.46 -1.62
CA HIS A 550 11.33 -20.92 -2.97
C HIS A 550 10.00 -20.87 -3.76
N ASP A 551 9.85 -19.90 -4.66
CA ASP A 551 8.62 -19.72 -5.45
C ASP A 551 8.36 -20.86 -6.45
N PHE A 552 9.41 -21.52 -6.97
CA PHE A 552 9.26 -22.72 -7.81
C PHE A 552 8.42 -23.82 -7.16
N LEU A 553 8.55 -24.04 -5.84
CA LEU A 553 7.70 -25.01 -5.14
C LEU A 553 6.25 -24.53 -5.07
N ARG A 554 6.03 -23.24 -4.79
CA ARG A 554 4.69 -22.63 -4.80
C ARG A 554 4.02 -22.72 -6.18
N GLN A 555 4.79 -22.48 -7.25
CA GLN A 555 4.33 -22.62 -8.64
C GLN A 555 4.04 -24.07 -9.01
N ALA A 556 4.89 -25.02 -8.56
CA ALA A 556 4.66 -26.45 -8.76
C ALA A 556 3.37 -26.91 -8.06
N VAL A 557 3.12 -26.47 -6.82
CA VAL A 557 1.86 -26.69 -6.10
C VAL A 557 0.68 -26.13 -6.88
N ALA A 558 0.78 -24.90 -7.40
CA ALA A 558 -0.30 -24.31 -8.18
C ALA A 558 -0.56 -25.07 -9.49
N ALA A 559 0.50 -25.52 -10.16
CA ALA A 559 0.42 -26.30 -11.39
C ALA A 559 -0.16 -27.70 -11.15
N GLU A 560 0.11 -28.32 -10.01
CA GLU A 560 -0.36 -29.68 -9.70
C GLU A 560 -1.79 -29.69 -9.13
N PHE A 561 -2.12 -28.73 -8.25
CA PHE A 561 -3.33 -28.79 -7.42
C PHE A 561 -4.31 -27.63 -7.60
N LEU A 562 -3.93 -26.54 -8.27
CA LEU A 562 -4.72 -25.30 -8.32
C LEU A 562 -4.88 -24.78 -9.76
N GLN A 563 -5.20 -25.69 -10.69
CA GLN A 563 -5.37 -25.38 -12.10
C GLN A 563 -6.69 -24.68 -12.38
N ALA A 564 -7.77 -25.01 -11.65
CA ALA A 564 -9.05 -24.33 -11.78
C ALA A 564 -9.16 -23.19 -10.77
N ASP A 565 -9.86 -22.12 -11.16
CA ASP A 565 -10.15 -21.01 -10.24
C ASP A 565 -10.97 -21.46 -9.02
N SER A 566 -11.77 -22.52 -9.16
CA SER A 566 -12.52 -23.16 -8.06
C SER A 566 -11.61 -23.71 -6.96
N ASP A 567 -10.43 -24.22 -7.32
CA ASP A 567 -9.52 -24.86 -6.35
C ASP A 567 -8.87 -23.77 -5.48
N ARG A 568 -8.47 -22.66 -6.12
CA ARG A 568 -7.93 -21.47 -5.44
C ARG A 568 -8.97 -20.83 -4.54
N HIS A 569 -10.20 -20.70 -5.05
CA HIS A 569 -11.33 -20.20 -4.29
C HIS A 569 -11.59 -21.06 -3.04
N SER A 570 -11.63 -22.40 -3.17
CA SER A 570 -11.83 -23.30 -2.02
C SER A 570 -10.73 -23.16 -0.97
N ALA A 571 -9.47 -23.07 -1.40
CA ALA A 571 -8.33 -22.90 -0.50
C ALA A 571 -8.46 -21.64 0.37
N HIS A 572 -8.79 -20.50 -0.25
CA HIS A 572 -9.01 -19.25 0.47
C HIS A 572 -10.26 -19.29 1.36
N LEU A 573 -11.33 -19.94 0.91
CA LEU A 573 -12.57 -20.07 1.69
C LEU A 573 -12.36 -20.87 2.98
N GLU A 574 -11.61 -21.97 2.91
CA GLU A 574 -11.31 -22.82 4.07
C GLU A 574 -10.41 -22.08 5.09
N LEU A 575 -9.41 -21.33 4.62
CA LEU A 575 -8.60 -20.45 5.46
C LEU A 575 -9.44 -19.33 6.08
N ALA A 576 -10.34 -18.71 5.31
CA ALA A 576 -11.26 -17.70 5.82
C ALA A 576 -12.16 -18.26 6.94
N ALA A 577 -12.68 -19.49 6.76
CA ALA A 577 -13.49 -20.18 7.77
C ALA A 577 -12.69 -20.48 9.04
N TYR A 578 -11.44 -20.93 8.90
CA TYR A 578 -10.54 -21.18 10.02
C TYR A 578 -10.30 -19.91 10.86
N PHE A 579 -9.92 -18.80 10.23
CA PHE A 579 -9.70 -17.55 10.96
C PHE A 579 -11.01 -16.96 11.51
N ALA A 580 -12.14 -17.12 10.80
CA ALA A 580 -13.45 -16.72 11.29
C ALA A 580 -13.82 -17.44 12.61
N ALA A 581 -13.51 -18.74 12.73
CA ALA A 581 -13.84 -19.57 13.89
C ALA A 581 -13.06 -19.21 15.17
N GLN A 582 -11.95 -18.48 15.07
CA GLN A 582 -11.17 -18.05 16.24
C GLN A 582 -11.95 -17.04 17.11
N PRO A 583 -11.95 -17.18 18.45
CA PRO A 583 -12.84 -16.40 19.33
C PRO A 583 -12.41 -14.94 19.53
N GLU A 584 -11.11 -14.64 19.42
CA GLU A 584 -10.55 -13.30 19.67
C GLU A 584 -10.04 -12.65 18.39
N MET A 585 -10.18 -11.33 18.27
CA MET A 585 -9.61 -10.55 17.16
C MET A 585 -8.12 -10.28 17.42
N THR A 586 -7.28 -11.26 17.07
CA THR A 586 -5.82 -11.14 17.13
C THR A 586 -5.28 -10.38 15.91
N PRO A 587 -4.07 -9.79 15.96
CA PRO A 587 -3.41 -9.23 14.78
C PRO A 587 -3.32 -10.25 13.63
N ARG A 588 -3.02 -11.51 13.96
CA ARG A 588 -3.00 -12.63 13.01
C ARG A 588 -4.33 -12.81 12.28
N LYS A 589 -5.46 -12.72 12.99
CA LYS A 589 -6.80 -12.82 12.41
C LYS A 589 -7.15 -11.60 11.56
N SER A 590 -6.81 -10.38 12.01
CA SER A 590 -7.12 -9.16 11.24
C SER A 590 -6.38 -9.08 9.91
N ASP A 591 -5.18 -9.67 9.81
CA ASP A 591 -4.34 -9.64 8.61
C ASP A 591 -4.76 -10.69 7.56
N GLU A 592 -5.19 -11.87 8.00
CA GLU A 592 -5.58 -12.98 7.13
C GLU A 592 -7.07 -12.93 6.78
N TRP A 593 -7.98 -12.80 7.76
CA TRP A 593 -9.41 -13.04 7.53
C TRP A 593 -10.06 -12.20 6.41
N PRO A 594 -10.00 -10.85 6.40
CA PRO A 594 -10.57 -10.06 5.31
C PRO A 594 -9.83 -10.25 3.98
N TRP A 595 -8.53 -10.58 4.03
CA TRP A 595 -7.75 -10.89 2.83
C TRP A 595 -8.20 -12.20 2.20
N GLN A 596 -8.35 -13.26 2.99
CA GLN A 596 -8.83 -14.56 2.53
C GLN A 596 -10.23 -14.46 1.91
N LEU A 597 -11.14 -13.69 2.52
CA LEU A 597 -12.48 -13.44 1.95
C LEU A 597 -12.43 -12.68 0.62
N GLN A 598 -11.50 -11.74 0.46
CA GLN A 598 -11.33 -11.01 -0.80
C GLN A 598 -10.77 -11.93 -1.90
N GLU A 599 -9.73 -12.72 -1.61
CA GLU A 599 -9.12 -13.61 -2.60
C GLU A 599 -10.04 -14.80 -2.92
N ALA A 600 -10.92 -15.19 -2.00
CA ALA A 600 -12.04 -16.09 -2.27
C ALA A 600 -13.21 -15.40 -3.00
N GLU A 601 -13.20 -14.09 -3.28
CA GLU A 601 -14.33 -13.38 -3.88
C GLU A 601 -15.67 -13.52 -3.11
N GLU A 602 -15.60 -13.79 -1.80
CA GLU A 602 -16.77 -13.92 -0.91
C GLU A 602 -17.27 -12.56 -0.43
N TRP A 603 -17.86 -11.81 -1.35
CA TRP A 603 -18.21 -10.40 -1.15
C TRP A 603 -19.21 -10.16 -0.01
N ASP A 604 -20.19 -11.05 0.20
CA ASP A 604 -21.18 -10.91 1.26
C ASP A 604 -20.55 -11.15 2.65
N CYS A 605 -19.69 -12.15 2.78
CA CYS A 605 -18.93 -12.40 4.00
C CYS A 605 -17.90 -11.30 4.27
N LEU A 606 -17.22 -10.79 3.22
CA LEU A 606 -16.31 -9.65 3.34
C LEU A 606 -17.06 -8.42 3.84
N GLN A 607 -18.23 -8.10 3.28
CA GLN A 607 -19.06 -6.99 3.77
C GLN A 607 -19.37 -7.14 5.27
N GLN A 608 -19.79 -8.34 5.71
CA GLN A 608 -20.09 -8.60 7.11
C GLN A 608 -18.85 -8.39 8.00
N ALA A 609 -17.70 -8.93 7.58
CA ALA A 609 -16.42 -8.78 8.28
C ALA A 609 -16.02 -7.30 8.40
N LEU A 610 -16.11 -6.51 7.32
CA LEU A 610 -15.75 -5.08 7.35
C LEU A 610 -16.67 -4.23 8.25
N THR A 611 -17.89 -4.71 8.51
CA THR A 611 -18.84 -4.11 9.46
C THR A 611 -18.77 -4.70 10.87
N ASP A 612 -17.87 -5.66 11.11
CA ASP A 612 -17.53 -6.11 12.46
C ASP A 612 -16.79 -5.02 13.23
N ARG A 613 -17.14 -4.85 14.51
CA ARG A 613 -16.58 -3.80 15.35
C ARG A 613 -15.08 -4.00 15.59
N GLU A 614 -14.70 -5.21 15.97
CA GLU A 614 -13.31 -5.50 16.34
C GLU A 614 -12.41 -5.43 15.12
N LEU A 615 -12.86 -5.94 13.97
CA LEU A 615 -12.10 -5.83 12.73
C LEU A 615 -11.97 -4.37 12.27
N PHE A 616 -13.07 -3.58 12.30
CA PHE A 616 -13.00 -2.16 11.99
C PHE A 616 -11.98 -1.44 12.88
N LEU A 617 -12.03 -1.68 14.19
CA LEU A 617 -11.10 -1.05 15.13
C LEU A 617 -9.65 -1.52 14.94
N ALA A 618 -9.43 -2.80 14.63
CA ALA A 618 -8.11 -3.34 14.34
C ALA A 618 -7.49 -2.66 13.11
N LEU A 619 -8.21 -2.63 11.99
CA LEU A 619 -7.76 -2.02 10.74
C LEU A 619 -7.64 -0.48 10.85
N TYR A 620 -8.57 0.16 11.57
CA TYR A 620 -8.56 1.62 11.74
C TYR A 620 -7.43 2.10 12.66
N LYS A 621 -7.16 1.41 13.78
CA LYS A 621 -6.13 1.84 14.76
C LYS A 621 -4.70 1.58 14.28
N GLN A 622 -4.48 0.60 13.40
CA GLN A 622 -3.15 0.25 12.89
C GLN A 622 -2.63 1.20 11.80
N GLN A 623 -3.33 2.31 11.49
CA GLN A 623 -3.01 3.21 10.37
C GLN A 623 -2.94 2.48 9.02
N THR A 624 -3.84 1.51 8.83
CA THR A 624 -4.16 0.83 7.57
C THR A 624 -5.57 1.21 7.10
N ASP A 625 -5.98 2.46 7.34
CA ASP A 625 -7.20 3.07 6.76
C ASP A 625 -7.23 2.93 5.23
N VAL A 626 -6.05 2.94 4.59
CA VAL A 626 -5.88 2.62 3.18
C VAL A 626 -6.26 1.18 2.83
N GLU A 627 -5.95 0.19 3.67
CA GLU A 627 -6.31 -1.23 3.43
C GLU A 627 -7.82 -1.45 3.64
N LEU A 628 -8.39 -0.88 4.70
CA LEU A 628 -9.84 -0.85 4.89
C LEU A 628 -10.56 -0.19 3.71
N GLY A 629 -10.05 0.96 3.24
CA GLY A 629 -10.54 1.65 2.04
C GLY A 629 -10.44 0.78 0.78
N ARG A 630 -9.34 0.05 0.59
CA ARG A 630 -9.14 -0.88 -0.54
C ARG A 630 -10.17 -2.00 -0.54
N TYR A 631 -10.47 -2.60 0.62
CA TYR A 631 -11.52 -3.62 0.69
C TYR A 631 -12.88 -3.06 0.28
N TRP A 632 -13.24 -1.86 0.75
CA TRP A 632 -14.49 -1.20 0.34
C TRP A 632 -14.52 -0.83 -1.15
N VAL A 633 -13.38 -0.45 -1.74
CA VAL A 633 -13.27 -0.19 -3.18
C VAL A 633 -13.50 -1.48 -3.97
N ARG A 634 -12.76 -2.56 -3.65
CA ARG A 634 -12.91 -3.88 -4.28
C ARG A 634 -14.33 -4.43 -4.15
N LEU A 635 -14.91 -4.30 -2.95
CA LEU A 635 -16.28 -4.72 -2.68
C LEU A 635 -17.28 -3.96 -3.55
N ARG A 636 -17.10 -2.64 -3.73
CA ARG A 636 -17.99 -1.82 -4.57
C ARG A 636 -17.82 -2.07 -6.07
N GLU A 637 -16.60 -2.38 -6.53
CA GLU A 637 -16.33 -2.75 -7.92
C GLU A 637 -17.12 -4.00 -8.31
N ASN A 638 -17.23 -4.97 -7.40
CA ASN A 638 -17.95 -6.23 -7.61
C ASN A 638 -19.43 -6.18 -7.20
N ARG A 639 -19.81 -5.29 -6.28
CA ARG A 639 -21.18 -5.08 -5.79
C ARG A 639 -21.55 -3.58 -5.81
N PRO A 640 -21.86 -3.01 -6.99
CA PRO A 640 -22.07 -1.56 -7.16
C PRO A 640 -23.26 -0.97 -6.40
N GLU A 641 -24.17 -1.80 -5.89
CA GLU A 641 -25.30 -1.42 -5.05
C GLU A 641 -24.92 -1.12 -3.59
N ILE A 642 -23.77 -1.61 -3.13
CA ILE A 642 -23.31 -1.43 -1.75
C ILE A 642 -23.03 0.04 -1.47
N ARG A 643 -23.47 0.49 -0.29
CA ARG A 643 -23.26 1.85 0.21
C ARG A 643 -22.61 1.76 1.58
N MET A 644 -21.29 1.91 1.60
CA MET A 644 -20.45 1.81 2.81
C MET A 644 -20.99 2.65 3.98
N GLY A 645 -21.33 3.92 3.75
CA GLY A 645 -21.87 4.79 4.80
C GLY A 645 -23.16 4.25 5.43
N LYS A 646 -24.08 3.71 4.62
CA LYS A 646 -25.34 3.14 5.10
C LYS A 646 -25.10 1.91 5.97
N LEU A 647 -24.23 1.01 5.51
CA LEU A 647 -23.91 -0.23 6.24
C LEU A 647 -23.25 0.06 7.59
N TYR A 648 -22.31 1.00 7.64
CA TYR A 648 -21.71 1.40 8.91
C TYR A 648 -22.68 2.11 9.84
N HIS A 649 -23.57 2.94 9.31
CA HIS A 649 -24.62 3.57 10.10
C HIS A 649 -25.54 2.54 10.74
N GLU A 650 -25.93 1.50 10.01
CA GLU A 650 -26.73 0.38 10.50
C GLU A 650 -25.95 -0.49 11.51
N ALA A 651 -24.67 -0.78 11.23
CA ALA A 651 -23.80 -1.56 12.11
C ALA A 651 -23.55 -0.86 13.45
N PHE A 652 -23.36 0.47 13.45
CA PHE A 652 -23.07 1.24 14.66
C PHE A 652 -24.15 1.09 15.73
N ALA A 653 -25.42 0.95 15.35
CA ALA A 653 -26.51 0.73 16.29
C ALA A 653 -26.34 -0.58 17.10
N SER A 654 -25.76 -1.62 16.47
CA SER A 654 -25.40 -2.87 17.16
C SER A 654 -24.14 -2.72 18.01
N TRP A 655 -23.17 -1.92 17.54
CA TRP A 655 -21.90 -1.74 18.23
C TRP A 655 -22.04 -1.03 19.57
N GLU A 656 -22.99 -0.10 19.72
CA GLU A 656 -23.20 0.67 20.95
C GLU A 656 -23.83 -0.15 22.10
N VAL A 657 -24.45 -1.29 21.81
CA VAL A 657 -25.18 -2.09 22.80
C VAL A 657 -24.19 -2.78 23.75
N GLY A 658 -24.37 -2.58 25.05
CA GLY A 658 -23.62 -3.30 26.09
C GLY A 658 -22.27 -2.70 26.49
N ASN A 659 -21.82 -1.61 25.86
CA ASN A 659 -20.56 -0.93 26.22
C ASN A 659 -20.76 0.17 27.27
N GLU A 660 -19.64 0.60 27.88
CA GLU A 660 -19.64 1.83 28.66
C GLU A 660 -19.92 3.06 27.77
N PRO A 661 -20.67 4.06 28.25
CA PRO A 661 -20.95 5.28 27.49
C PRO A 661 -19.69 5.97 26.96
N SER A 662 -18.58 5.95 27.73
CA SER A 662 -17.29 6.54 27.34
C SER A 662 -16.71 5.92 26.06
N GLN A 663 -16.85 4.59 25.91
CA GLN A 663 -16.39 3.84 24.75
C GLN A 663 -17.25 4.13 23.52
N ASN A 664 -18.57 4.23 23.69
CA ASN A 664 -19.50 4.58 22.61
C ASN A 664 -19.19 5.97 22.04
N GLY A 665 -18.83 6.94 22.89
CA GLY A 665 -18.41 8.27 22.44
C GLY A 665 -17.12 8.25 21.61
N VAL A 666 -16.15 7.38 21.94
CA VAL A 666 -14.92 7.19 21.14
C VAL A 666 -15.26 6.52 19.80
N LEU A 667 -16.05 5.45 19.82
CA LEU A 667 -16.42 4.69 18.64
C LEU A 667 -17.20 5.54 17.63
N ALA A 668 -18.17 6.34 18.12
CA ALA A 668 -18.91 7.29 17.31
C ALA A 668 -17.97 8.30 16.62
N GLY A 669 -16.98 8.83 17.36
CA GLY A 669 -16.00 9.77 16.82
C GLY A 669 -15.07 9.16 15.77
N GLN A 670 -14.62 7.92 15.97
CA GLN A 670 -13.75 7.21 15.01
C GLN A 670 -14.49 6.87 13.72
N LEU A 671 -15.71 6.31 13.84
CA LEU A 671 -16.52 5.99 12.69
C LEU A 671 -16.98 7.24 11.94
N TRP A 672 -17.33 8.30 12.67
CA TRP A 672 -17.63 9.61 12.08
C TRP A 672 -16.50 10.09 11.16
N MET A 673 -15.25 10.07 11.66
CA MET A 673 -14.11 10.58 10.91
C MET A 673 -13.92 9.77 9.62
N TYR A 674 -13.96 8.45 9.73
CA TYR A 674 -13.86 7.56 8.57
C TYR A 674 -14.96 7.82 7.53
N LEU A 675 -16.21 7.98 7.96
CA LEU A 675 -17.34 8.29 7.05
C LEU A 675 -17.23 9.68 6.43
N HIS A 676 -16.78 10.69 7.19
CA HIS A 676 -16.60 12.05 6.71
C HIS A 676 -15.51 12.14 5.65
N ASP A 677 -14.35 11.50 5.88
CA ASP A 677 -13.22 11.46 4.95
C ASP A 677 -13.59 10.75 3.64
N ASN A 678 -14.51 9.80 3.69
CA ASN A 678 -15.05 9.09 2.53
C ASN A 678 -16.34 9.72 1.96
N ALA A 679 -16.61 10.98 2.30
CA ALA A 679 -17.74 11.78 1.80
C ALA A 679 -19.15 11.20 2.08
N CYS A 680 -19.30 10.34 3.07
CA CYS A 680 -20.59 9.83 3.56
C CYS A 680 -21.22 10.79 4.58
N PHE A 681 -21.45 12.04 4.16
CA PHE A 681 -21.81 13.13 5.09
C PHE A 681 -23.13 12.90 5.82
N LYS A 682 -24.14 12.37 5.10
CA LYS A 682 -25.48 12.09 5.63
C LYS A 682 -25.43 11.08 6.78
N GLU A 683 -24.58 10.07 6.65
CA GLU A 683 -24.41 9.01 7.65
C GLU A 683 -23.42 9.40 8.74
N SER A 684 -22.50 10.34 8.47
CA SER A 684 -21.57 10.88 9.46
C SER A 684 -22.25 11.84 10.45
N GLU A 685 -23.18 12.71 10.02
CA GLU A 685 -23.79 13.74 10.89
C GLU A 685 -24.42 13.18 12.18
N PRO A 686 -25.21 12.09 12.15
CA PRO A 686 -25.77 11.47 13.35
C PRO A 686 -24.69 10.98 14.33
N LEU A 687 -23.57 10.47 13.82
CA LEU A 687 -22.46 9.99 14.64
C LEU A 687 -21.74 11.14 15.34
N ALA A 688 -21.54 12.28 14.65
CA ALA A 688 -20.99 13.49 15.27
C ALA A 688 -21.89 14.01 16.40
N HIS A 689 -23.21 14.04 16.18
CA HIS A 689 -24.18 14.39 17.22
C HIS A 689 -24.13 13.41 18.39
N ARG A 690 -24.05 12.11 18.10
CA ARG A 690 -24.01 11.07 19.13
C ARG A 690 -22.75 11.14 19.98
N ALA A 691 -21.59 11.34 19.36
CA ALA A 691 -20.32 11.54 20.06
C ALA A 691 -20.39 12.77 20.99
N LEU A 692 -20.90 13.90 20.47
CA LEU A 692 -21.09 15.13 21.24
C LEU A 692 -22.01 14.93 22.44
N GLU A 693 -23.19 14.34 22.24
CA GLU A 693 -24.17 14.08 23.29
C GLU A 693 -23.57 13.25 24.43
N ILE A 694 -22.88 12.17 24.08
CA ILE A 694 -22.25 11.25 25.03
C ILE A 694 -21.12 11.95 25.80
N ASN A 695 -20.16 12.55 25.10
CA ASN A 695 -18.97 13.12 25.73
C ASN A 695 -19.30 14.39 26.54
N GLU A 696 -20.29 15.19 26.11
CA GLU A 696 -20.77 16.35 26.87
C GLU A 696 -21.45 15.92 28.17
N LYS A 697 -22.20 14.81 28.17
CA LYS A 697 -22.80 14.24 29.38
C LYS A 697 -21.77 13.66 30.35
N ILE A 698 -20.71 13.03 29.83
CA ILE A 698 -19.69 12.36 30.65
C ILE A 698 -18.68 13.36 31.24
N CYS A 699 -18.09 14.21 30.39
CA CYS A 699 -16.98 15.08 30.78
C CYS A 699 -17.39 16.53 31.06
N GLY A 700 -18.63 16.90 30.74
CA GLY A 700 -19.16 18.26 30.87
C GLY A 700 -18.90 19.16 29.65
N PRO A 701 -19.63 20.28 29.53
CA PRO A 701 -19.71 21.11 28.31
C PRO A 701 -18.45 21.90 27.93
N ASN A 702 -17.45 21.94 28.83
CA ASN A 702 -16.20 22.70 28.67
C ASN A 702 -14.96 21.79 28.55
N HIS A 703 -15.15 20.49 28.31
CA HIS A 703 -14.05 19.55 28.18
C HIS A 703 -13.47 19.55 26.75
N PRO A 704 -12.15 19.40 26.54
CA PRO A 704 -11.53 19.35 25.20
C PRO A 704 -12.12 18.31 24.23
N LYS A 705 -12.62 17.20 24.78
CA LYS A 705 -13.32 16.18 23.98
C LYS A 705 -14.61 16.72 23.36
N VAL A 706 -15.36 17.55 24.09
CA VAL A 706 -16.53 18.27 23.55
C VAL A 706 -16.11 19.27 22.48
N ALA A 707 -14.97 19.96 22.64
CA ALA A 707 -14.44 20.83 21.58
C ALA A 707 -14.13 20.06 20.29
N THR A 708 -13.59 18.85 20.42
CA THR A 708 -13.37 17.94 19.29
C THR A 708 -14.66 17.55 18.61
N ASP A 709 -15.68 17.13 19.37
CA ASP A 709 -16.97 16.74 18.81
C ASP A 709 -17.71 17.92 18.15
N LEU A 710 -17.67 19.11 18.76
CA LEU A 710 -18.22 20.34 18.18
C LEU A 710 -17.55 20.69 16.85
N ASN A 711 -16.22 20.58 16.78
CA ASN A 711 -15.48 20.78 15.55
C ASN A 711 -15.87 19.75 14.49
N ASN A 712 -16.00 18.49 14.86
CA ASN A 712 -16.35 17.41 13.95
C ASN A 712 -17.76 17.62 13.36
N LEU A 713 -18.73 17.95 14.21
CA LEU A 713 -20.07 18.33 13.76
C LEU A 713 -20.03 19.55 12.83
N ALA A 714 -19.26 20.58 13.17
CA ALA A 714 -19.11 21.76 12.33
C ALA A 714 -18.50 21.43 10.95
N GLN A 715 -17.57 20.48 10.86
CA GLN A 715 -17.00 20.05 9.59
C GLN A 715 -18.04 19.38 8.67
N VAL A 716 -18.95 18.58 9.23
CA VAL A 716 -20.06 18.00 8.45
C VAL A 716 -21.00 19.09 7.96
N LEU A 717 -21.39 20.02 8.84
CA LEU A 717 -22.24 21.16 8.49
C LEU A 717 -21.60 22.04 7.40
N CYS A 718 -20.29 22.28 7.49
CA CYS A 718 -19.54 22.96 6.44
C CYS A 718 -19.56 22.18 5.12
N SER A 719 -19.46 20.85 5.18
CA SER A 719 -19.45 19.98 4.00
C SER A 719 -20.83 19.87 3.34
N THR A 720 -21.90 20.17 4.07
CA THR A 720 -23.30 20.23 3.59
C THR A 720 -23.82 21.66 3.39
N ASN A 721 -22.91 22.65 3.30
CA ASN A 721 -23.23 24.07 3.04
C ASN A 721 -24.09 24.77 4.12
N ARG A 722 -24.14 24.25 5.35
CA ARG A 722 -24.83 24.82 6.52
C ARG A 722 -23.90 25.70 7.36
N HIS A 723 -23.29 26.69 6.72
CA HIS A 723 -22.24 27.53 7.30
C HIS A 723 -22.67 28.31 8.56
N SER A 724 -23.90 28.80 8.60
CA SER A 724 -24.44 29.56 9.73
C SER A 724 -24.59 28.73 11.01
N GLU A 725 -24.79 27.42 10.87
CA GLU A 725 -24.88 26.49 11.99
C GLU A 725 -23.48 26.03 12.44
N ALA A 726 -22.51 25.95 11.52
CA ALA A 726 -21.15 25.52 11.81
C ALA A 726 -20.32 26.58 12.57
N GLU A 727 -20.46 27.87 12.23
CA GLU A 727 -19.67 28.96 12.83
C GLU A 727 -19.75 29.01 14.38
N PRO A 728 -20.94 29.02 15.02
CA PRO A 728 -21.01 29.07 16.48
C PRO A 728 -20.35 27.86 17.15
N LEU A 729 -20.39 26.69 16.52
CA LEU A 729 -19.76 25.47 17.05
C LEU A 729 -18.23 25.57 17.01
N LEU A 730 -17.65 26.06 15.90
CA LEU A 730 -16.20 26.27 15.79
C LEU A 730 -15.69 27.33 16.76
N ARG A 731 -16.45 28.43 16.95
CA ARG A 731 -16.10 29.46 17.93
C ARG A 731 -16.12 28.89 19.35
N ARG A 732 -17.18 28.16 19.72
CA ARG A 732 -17.27 27.48 21.02
C ARG A 732 -16.13 26.47 21.22
N ALA A 733 -15.83 25.65 20.21
CA ALA A 733 -14.73 24.68 20.27
C ALA A 733 -13.38 25.38 20.51
N SER A 734 -13.11 26.46 19.77
CA SER A 734 -11.88 27.25 19.93
C SER A 734 -11.77 27.86 21.32
N GLU A 735 -12.86 28.40 21.88
CA GLU A 735 -12.86 28.96 23.24
C GLU A 735 -12.60 27.92 24.33
N ILE A 736 -13.13 26.69 24.15
CA ILE A 736 -12.90 25.58 25.09
C ILE A 736 -11.43 25.18 25.06
N ASP A 737 -10.87 24.91 23.87
CA ASP A 737 -9.48 24.45 23.73
C ASP A 737 -8.48 25.54 24.18
N GLU A 738 -8.74 26.82 23.89
CA GLU A 738 -7.89 27.93 24.37
C GLU A 738 -7.89 28.06 25.90
N LYS A 739 -9.05 27.89 26.55
CA LYS A 739 -9.14 27.95 28.02
C LYS A 739 -8.47 26.76 28.69
N PHE A 740 -8.52 25.59 28.07
CA PHE A 740 -8.00 24.36 28.66
C PHE A 740 -6.49 24.18 28.43
N TYR A 741 -6.02 24.33 27.19
CA TYR A 741 -4.63 24.08 26.82
C TYR A 741 -3.76 25.34 26.73
N GLY A 742 -4.37 26.52 26.64
CA GLY A 742 -3.67 27.78 26.36
C GLY A 742 -3.57 28.11 24.87
N GLN A 743 -3.16 29.34 24.56
CA GLN A 743 -3.27 29.94 23.23
C GLN A 743 -2.35 29.34 22.14
N ASP A 744 -1.32 28.59 22.53
CA ASP A 744 -0.26 28.06 21.66
C ASP A 744 -0.39 26.54 21.43
N HIS A 745 -1.50 25.91 21.84
CA HIS A 745 -1.66 24.46 21.71
C HIS A 745 -2.02 24.04 20.26
N PRO A 746 -1.51 22.90 19.74
CA PRO A 746 -1.86 22.38 18.42
C PRO A 746 -3.37 22.25 18.15
N ASP A 747 -4.16 21.84 19.14
CA ASP A 747 -5.62 21.71 18.95
C ASP A 747 -6.31 23.06 18.73
N VAL A 748 -5.84 24.12 19.38
CA VAL A 748 -6.30 25.50 19.12
C VAL A 748 -6.00 25.87 17.66
N ALA A 749 -4.81 25.55 17.15
CA ALA A 749 -4.45 25.81 15.76
C ALA A 749 -5.37 25.08 14.76
N ILE A 750 -5.78 23.85 15.06
CA ILE A 750 -6.77 23.11 14.25
C ILE A 750 -8.10 23.87 14.20
N ARG A 751 -8.61 24.34 15.34
CA ARG A 751 -9.90 25.07 15.39
C ARG A 751 -9.84 26.38 14.63
N LEU A 752 -8.76 27.14 14.81
CA LEU A 752 -8.52 28.40 14.10
C LEU A 752 -8.46 28.20 12.59
N GLY A 753 -7.74 27.17 12.13
CA GLY A 753 -7.66 26.83 10.71
C GLY A 753 -9.02 26.47 10.11
N ASN A 754 -9.81 25.65 10.80
CA ASN A 754 -11.15 25.27 10.34
C ASN A 754 -12.11 26.47 10.31
N LEU A 755 -12.03 27.36 11.31
CA LEU A 755 -12.81 28.61 11.32
C LEU A 755 -12.38 29.54 10.18
N ALA A 756 -11.08 29.65 9.89
CA ALA A 756 -10.58 30.43 8.77
C ALA A 756 -11.09 29.90 7.42
N VAL A 757 -11.12 28.58 7.23
CA VAL A 757 -11.70 27.95 6.02
C VAL A 757 -13.20 28.27 5.88
N LEU A 758 -13.96 28.24 6.99
CA LEU A 758 -15.38 28.61 6.97
C LEU A 758 -15.59 30.10 6.63
N LEU A 759 -14.80 30.99 7.22
CA LEU A 759 -14.84 32.42 6.94
C LEU A 759 -14.44 32.72 5.48
N LYS A 760 -13.49 31.97 4.92
CA LYS A 760 -13.16 32.04 3.49
C LYS A 760 -14.36 31.65 2.62
N ARG A 761 -15.03 30.54 2.92
CA ARG A 761 -16.24 30.09 2.18
C ARG A 761 -17.38 31.11 2.22
N THR A 762 -17.47 31.90 3.28
CA THR A 762 -18.45 32.99 3.45
C THR A 762 -17.93 34.36 3.00
N LYS A 763 -16.81 34.40 2.25
CA LYS A 763 -16.19 35.60 1.66
C LYS A 763 -15.72 36.66 2.68
N ARG A 764 -15.56 36.30 3.95
CA ARG A 764 -15.02 37.14 5.04
C ARG A 764 -13.50 37.00 5.13
N LEU A 765 -12.80 37.31 4.02
CA LEU A 765 -11.37 37.05 3.85
C LEU A 765 -10.48 37.80 4.86
N SER A 766 -10.87 39.03 5.24
CA SER A 766 -10.13 39.86 6.21
C SER A 766 -10.14 39.30 7.63
N GLU A 767 -11.17 38.56 8.00
CA GLU A 767 -11.26 37.87 9.30
C GLU A 767 -10.57 36.49 9.26
N ALA A 768 -10.54 35.85 8.10
CA ALA A 768 -9.95 34.53 7.92
C ALA A 768 -8.41 34.56 7.94
N GLU A 769 -7.78 35.55 7.29
CA GLU A 769 -6.30 35.60 7.18
C GLU A 769 -5.58 35.61 8.54
N PRO A 770 -5.95 36.45 9.52
CA PRO A 770 -5.26 36.49 10.81
C PRO A 770 -5.34 35.16 11.57
N LEU A 771 -6.50 34.49 11.51
CA LEU A 771 -6.70 33.18 12.15
C LEU A 771 -5.83 32.11 11.48
N GLN A 772 -5.77 32.11 10.15
CA GLN A 772 -4.96 31.15 9.39
C GLN A 772 -3.46 31.36 9.62
N ARG A 773 -3.00 32.62 9.71
CA ARG A 773 -1.61 32.95 10.06
C ARG A 773 -1.26 32.51 11.48
N ARG A 774 -2.13 32.77 12.45
CA ARG A 774 -1.94 32.31 13.83
C ARG A 774 -1.88 30.79 13.92
N ALA A 775 -2.76 30.07 13.23
CA ALA A 775 -2.72 28.61 13.17
C ALA A 775 -1.39 28.08 12.59
N LEU A 776 -0.91 28.70 11.51
CA LEU A 776 0.39 28.38 10.91
C LEU A 776 1.55 28.64 11.90
N GLU A 777 1.57 29.80 12.56
CA GLU A 777 2.61 30.15 13.54
C GLU A 777 2.68 29.15 14.70
N ILE A 778 1.54 28.73 15.25
CA ILE A 778 1.47 27.72 16.31
C ILE A 778 2.07 26.39 15.82
N PHE A 779 1.67 25.90 14.65
CA PHE A 779 2.22 24.63 14.13
C PHE A 779 3.69 24.71 13.76
N GLU A 780 4.15 25.84 13.19
CA GLU A 780 5.57 26.06 12.91
C GLU A 780 6.41 26.10 14.20
N LYS A 781 5.86 26.65 15.30
CA LYS A 781 6.51 26.71 16.61
C LYS A 781 6.56 25.34 17.30
N VAL A 782 5.47 24.58 17.28
CA VAL A 782 5.35 23.32 18.04
C VAL A 782 5.93 22.12 17.28
N LEU A 783 5.67 22.02 15.97
CA LEU A 783 6.05 20.85 15.15
C LEU A 783 7.15 21.15 14.13
N GLY A 784 7.52 22.43 13.98
CA GLY A 784 8.51 22.87 13.02
C GLY A 784 7.94 23.30 11.67
N LYS A 785 8.75 24.07 10.94
CA LYS A 785 8.40 24.68 9.64
C LYS A 785 8.22 23.68 8.49
N ASN A 786 8.72 22.46 8.65
CA ASN A 786 8.71 21.40 7.63
C ASN A 786 7.73 20.26 7.98
N HIS A 787 6.87 20.45 8.98
CA HIS A 787 5.88 19.43 9.35
C HIS A 787 4.65 19.48 8.41
N PRO A 788 4.02 18.33 8.05
CA PRO A 788 2.82 18.31 7.21
C PRO A 788 1.66 19.17 7.71
N LYS A 789 1.44 19.25 9.02
CA LYS A 789 0.39 20.15 9.58
C LYS A 789 0.69 21.63 9.28
N SER A 790 1.96 22.03 9.32
CA SER A 790 2.40 23.38 8.91
C SER A 790 2.18 23.60 7.41
N ALA A 791 2.49 22.60 6.58
CA ALA A 791 2.23 22.65 5.13
C ALA A 791 0.74 22.76 4.79
N MET A 792 -0.12 22.05 5.53
CA MET A 792 -1.58 22.15 5.39
C MET A 792 -2.07 23.57 5.68
N MET A 793 -1.61 24.17 6.78
CA MET A 793 -1.95 25.55 7.11
C MET A 793 -1.40 26.53 6.07
N LEU A 794 -0.22 26.25 5.52
CA LEU A 794 0.39 27.07 4.49
C LEU A 794 -0.37 27.00 3.16
N ASN A 795 -0.81 25.81 2.74
CA ASN A 795 -1.68 25.65 1.56
C ASN A 795 -3.01 26.39 1.75
N ASN A 796 -3.64 26.26 2.92
CA ASN A 796 -4.89 26.97 3.20
C ASN A 796 -4.70 28.49 3.17
N LEU A 797 -3.61 29.00 3.76
CA LEU A 797 -3.22 30.40 3.65
C LEU A 797 -3.02 30.82 2.20
N ALA A 798 -2.32 30.01 1.40
CA ALA A 798 -2.08 30.31 0.00
C ALA A 798 -3.36 30.43 -0.82
N THR A 799 -4.34 29.56 -0.58
CA THR A 799 -5.64 29.65 -1.25
C THR A 799 -6.42 30.90 -0.83
N LEU A 800 -6.16 31.47 0.35
CA LEU A 800 -6.74 32.74 0.79
C LEU A 800 -6.00 33.94 0.18
N LEU A 801 -4.67 33.83 0.04
CA LEU A 801 -3.85 34.81 -0.68
C LEU A 801 -4.24 34.88 -2.17
N GLN A 802 -4.57 33.74 -2.78
CA GLN A 802 -5.13 33.68 -4.13
C GLN A 802 -6.47 34.42 -4.23
N ASP A 803 -7.42 34.15 -3.32
CA ASP A 803 -8.72 34.84 -3.28
C ASP A 803 -8.60 36.37 -3.05
N THR A 804 -7.46 36.85 -2.56
CA THR A 804 -7.13 38.28 -2.36
C THR A 804 -6.21 38.85 -3.46
N ASN A 805 -6.04 38.14 -4.58
CA ASN A 805 -5.20 38.50 -5.73
C ASN A 805 -3.70 38.66 -5.43
N ARG A 806 -3.20 38.07 -4.33
CA ARG A 806 -1.77 38.05 -3.96
C ARG A 806 -1.08 36.81 -4.53
N HIS A 807 -1.12 36.66 -5.85
CA HIS A 807 -0.75 35.43 -6.55
C HIS A 807 0.71 35.01 -6.33
N SER A 808 1.64 35.95 -6.26
CA SER A 808 3.07 35.64 -6.04
C SER A 808 3.33 35.05 -4.65
N GLU A 809 2.73 35.62 -3.61
CA GLU A 809 2.81 35.08 -2.25
C GLU A 809 2.10 33.73 -2.13
N ALA A 810 0.95 33.58 -2.79
CA ALA A 810 0.23 32.31 -2.87
C ALA A 810 1.09 31.23 -3.54
N GLU A 811 1.78 31.53 -4.65
CA GLU A 811 2.62 30.57 -5.37
C GLU A 811 3.81 30.13 -4.51
N ILE A 812 4.47 31.07 -3.82
CA ILE A 812 5.56 30.74 -2.89
C ILE A 812 5.06 29.82 -1.78
N ALA A 813 3.90 30.14 -1.18
CA ALA A 813 3.31 29.33 -0.12
C ALA A 813 2.87 27.94 -0.62
N MET A 814 2.22 27.83 -1.78
CA MET A 814 1.82 26.55 -2.37
C MET A 814 3.02 25.70 -2.78
N ARG A 815 4.05 26.29 -3.40
CA ARG A 815 5.28 25.55 -3.74
C ARG A 815 6.01 25.08 -2.49
N ARG A 816 6.10 25.90 -1.45
CA ARG A 816 6.67 25.46 -0.16
C ARG A 816 5.81 24.36 0.48
N ALA A 817 4.48 24.48 0.49
CA ALA A 817 3.60 23.44 1.00
C ALA A 817 3.72 22.14 0.19
N LEU A 818 3.81 22.24 -1.13
CA LEU A 818 4.01 21.12 -2.04
C LEU A 818 5.35 20.45 -1.79
N GLU A 819 6.44 21.21 -1.65
CA GLU A 819 7.75 20.66 -1.31
C GLU A 819 7.74 20.01 0.06
N ILE A 820 7.10 20.60 1.07
CA ILE A 820 6.97 19.95 2.38
C ILE A 820 6.14 18.66 2.26
N PHE A 821 5.00 18.67 1.57
CA PHE A 821 4.17 17.47 1.43
C PHE A 821 4.80 16.40 0.55
N LYS A 822 5.50 16.75 -0.53
CA LYS A 822 6.35 15.78 -1.23
C LYS A 822 7.37 15.23 -0.25
N LYS A 823 8.03 16.14 0.47
CA LYS A 823 9.07 15.78 1.43
C LYS A 823 8.63 14.90 2.58
N ALA A 824 7.36 15.04 2.91
CA ALA A 824 6.82 14.52 4.14
C ALA A 824 5.64 13.60 3.91
N LEU A 825 5.21 13.31 2.68
CA LEU A 825 4.08 12.44 2.40
C LEU A 825 4.24 11.79 1.03
N GLY A 826 5.23 12.20 0.24
CA GLY A 826 5.55 11.59 -1.04
C GLY A 826 4.83 12.12 -2.21
N GLU A 827 5.38 11.80 -3.38
CA GLU A 827 4.88 12.36 -4.63
C GLU A 827 3.48 11.86 -5.00
N ASP A 828 3.06 10.68 -4.51
CA ASP A 828 1.78 10.04 -4.87
C ASP A 828 0.73 10.10 -3.74
N HIS A 829 0.93 10.97 -2.74
CA HIS A 829 -0.04 11.11 -1.65
C HIS A 829 -1.19 12.07 -1.99
N PRO A 830 -2.44 11.82 -1.54
CA PRO A 830 -3.59 12.70 -1.78
C PRO A 830 -3.34 14.17 -1.46
N ASN A 831 -2.71 14.51 -0.34
CA ASN A 831 -2.37 15.90 0.00
C ASN A 831 -1.41 16.56 -1.01
N VAL A 832 -0.46 15.83 -1.60
CA VAL A 832 0.37 16.36 -2.69
C VAL A 832 -0.49 16.67 -3.91
N ALA A 833 -1.38 15.75 -4.28
CA ALA A 833 -2.34 15.98 -5.36
C ALA A 833 -3.24 17.20 -5.09
N LEU A 834 -3.74 17.37 -3.87
CA LEU A 834 -4.55 18.53 -3.49
C LEU A 834 -3.78 19.86 -3.64
N VAL A 835 -2.52 19.92 -3.20
CA VAL A 835 -1.71 21.14 -3.39
C VAL A 835 -1.34 21.34 -4.87
N GLN A 836 -1.05 20.27 -5.63
CA GLN A 836 -0.85 20.36 -7.08
C GLN A 836 -2.08 20.91 -7.80
N ASN A 837 -3.27 20.44 -7.41
CA ASN A 837 -4.53 20.91 -7.96
C ASN A 837 -4.76 22.41 -7.68
N ASN A 838 -4.48 22.86 -6.46
CA ASN A 838 -4.59 24.28 -6.09
C ASN A 838 -3.52 25.13 -6.79
N LEU A 839 -2.29 24.64 -6.88
CA LEU A 839 -1.21 25.32 -7.60
C LEU A 839 -1.53 25.44 -9.08
N ALA A 840 -2.07 24.39 -9.70
CA ALA A 840 -2.49 24.43 -11.09
C ALA A 840 -3.63 25.43 -11.32
N GLN A 841 -4.57 25.55 -10.38
CA GLN A 841 -5.60 26.59 -10.44
C GLN A 841 -4.96 27.99 -10.40
N LEU A 842 -4.02 28.24 -9.49
CA LEU A 842 -3.29 29.51 -9.42
C LEU A 842 -2.47 29.82 -10.68
N LEU A 843 -1.85 28.79 -11.27
CA LEU A 843 -1.15 28.90 -12.55
C LEU A 843 -2.13 29.23 -13.68
N GLY A 844 -3.34 28.65 -13.64
CA GLY A 844 -4.44 29.00 -14.54
C GLY A 844 -4.85 30.47 -14.42
N ASP A 845 -5.01 30.99 -13.19
CA ASP A 845 -5.34 32.40 -12.93
C ASP A 845 -4.25 33.39 -13.40
N THR A 846 -3.04 32.88 -13.65
CA THR A 846 -1.90 33.64 -14.21
C THR A 846 -1.59 33.30 -15.67
N ASN A 847 -2.54 32.66 -16.38
CA ASN A 847 -2.45 32.25 -17.80
C ASN A 847 -1.31 31.27 -18.13
N ARG A 848 -0.77 30.53 -17.14
CA ARG A 848 0.29 29.53 -17.32
C ARG A 848 -0.28 28.12 -17.49
N HIS A 849 -1.19 27.95 -18.46
CA HIS A 849 -1.96 26.71 -18.64
C HIS A 849 -1.10 25.48 -19.01
N SER A 850 0.02 25.68 -19.72
CA SER A 850 0.95 24.59 -20.07
C SER A 850 1.65 23.97 -18.86
N GLU A 851 1.85 24.74 -17.78
CA GLU A 851 2.38 24.24 -16.51
C GLU A 851 1.28 23.64 -15.61
N ALA A 852 0.03 24.12 -15.75
CA ALA A 852 -1.11 23.66 -14.96
C ALA A 852 -1.59 22.25 -15.37
N GLU A 853 -1.69 21.94 -16.66
CA GLU A 853 -2.25 20.67 -17.14
C GLU A 853 -1.51 19.43 -16.61
N PRO A 854 -0.15 19.35 -16.63
CA PRO A 854 0.57 18.19 -16.09
C PRO A 854 0.31 17.97 -14.60
N LEU A 855 0.22 19.06 -13.82
CA LEU A 855 -0.09 19.00 -12.39
C LEU A 855 -1.51 18.45 -12.15
N LEU A 856 -2.48 18.88 -12.95
CA LEU A 856 -3.87 18.43 -12.84
C LEU A 856 -4.03 16.95 -13.21
N ARG A 857 -3.38 16.50 -14.29
CA ARG A 857 -3.39 15.08 -14.69
C ARG A 857 -2.74 14.19 -13.64
N ARG A 858 -1.62 14.64 -13.07
CA ARG A 858 -0.94 13.91 -11.98
C ARG A 858 -1.81 13.85 -10.73
N SER A 859 -2.36 14.99 -10.32
CA SER A 859 -3.30 15.07 -9.19
C SER A 859 -4.47 14.11 -9.36
N LEU A 860 -5.10 14.09 -10.54
CA LEU A 860 -6.22 13.22 -10.84
C LEU A 860 -5.86 11.73 -10.67
N LYS A 861 -4.75 11.29 -11.28
CA LYS A 861 -4.27 9.90 -11.18
C LYS A 861 -4.01 9.47 -9.73
N ILE A 862 -3.40 10.35 -8.95
CA ILE A 862 -3.11 10.10 -7.53
C ILE A 862 -4.42 9.94 -6.74
N LEU A 863 -5.37 10.86 -6.92
CA LEU A 863 -6.63 10.87 -6.17
C LEU A 863 -7.52 9.67 -6.55
N GLU A 864 -7.58 9.29 -7.84
CA GLU A 864 -8.33 8.11 -8.28
C GLU A 864 -7.78 6.82 -7.68
N LYS A 865 -6.46 6.66 -7.67
CA LYS A 865 -5.81 5.48 -7.10
C LYS A 865 -5.95 5.40 -5.58
N ALA A 866 -5.86 6.53 -4.87
CA ALA A 866 -5.86 6.56 -3.42
C ALA A 866 -7.27 6.55 -2.80
N LEU A 867 -8.24 7.23 -3.42
CA LEU A 867 -9.57 7.47 -2.85
C LEU A 867 -10.71 6.83 -3.69
N GLY A 868 -10.39 6.31 -4.87
CA GLY A 868 -11.34 5.76 -5.83
C GLY A 868 -11.93 6.81 -6.77
N GLU A 869 -12.44 6.34 -7.91
CA GLU A 869 -12.90 7.19 -9.03
C GLU A 869 -14.09 8.10 -8.73
N ASN A 870 -14.87 7.80 -7.68
CA ASN A 870 -16.10 8.50 -7.32
C ASN A 870 -15.92 9.43 -6.11
N HIS A 871 -14.68 9.72 -5.70
CA HIS A 871 -14.43 10.60 -4.57
C HIS A 871 -14.60 12.09 -4.96
N PRO A 872 -15.16 12.97 -4.11
CA PRO A 872 -15.33 14.40 -4.43
C PRO A 872 -14.05 15.14 -4.80
N TYR A 873 -12.90 14.75 -4.25
CA TYR A 873 -11.61 15.36 -4.65
C TYR A 873 -11.22 15.02 -6.09
N VAL A 874 -11.61 13.84 -6.59
CA VAL A 874 -11.49 13.49 -8.01
C VAL A 874 -12.38 14.43 -8.84
N ALA A 875 -13.61 14.69 -8.42
CA ALA A 875 -14.50 15.64 -9.11
C ALA A 875 -13.92 17.06 -9.17
N GLY A 876 -13.30 17.53 -8.08
CA GLY A 876 -12.61 18.83 -8.05
C GLY A 876 -11.46 18.89 -9.06
N SER A 877 -10.65 17.84 -9.14
CA SER A 877 -9.52 17.77 -10.07
C SER A 877 -9.96 17.64 -11.54
N LEU A 878 -11.01 16.86 -11.81
CA LEU A 878 -11.65 16.77 -13.13
C LEU A 878 -12.18 18.13 -13.60
N ASN A 879 -12.85 18.87 -12.72
CA ASN A 879 -13.37 20.20 -13.06
C ASN A 879 -12.25 21.20 -13.38
N ASN A 880 -11.17 21.19 -12.60
CA ASN A 880 -10.03 22.07 -12.86
C ASN A 880 -9.25 21.68 -14.12
N LEU A 881 -9.10 20.38 -14.41
CA LEU A 881 -8.54 19.90 -15.68
C LEU A 881 -9.42 20.31 -16.86
N GLY A 882 -10.73 20.15 -16.76
CA GLY A 882 -11.68 20.62 -17.77
C GLY A 882 -11.53 22.12 -18.04
N LEU A 883 -11.37 22.94 -16.98
CA LEU A 883 -11.19 24.39 -17.13
C LEU A 883 -9.88 24.73 -17.85
N SER A 884 -8.79 24.05 -17.48
CA SER A 884 -7.50 24.22 -18.18
C SER A 884 -7.61 23.88 -19.67
N LEU A 885 -8.33 22.82 -20.01
CA LEU A 885 -8.54 22.39 -21.40
C LEU A 885 -9.39 23.40 -22.19
N VAL A 886 -10.48 23.91 -21.59
CA VAL A 886 -11.31 24.99 -22.16
C VAL A 886 -10.48 26.22 -22.47
N ASN A 887 -9.60 26.65 -21.55
CA ASN A 887 -8.73 27.81 -21.76
C ASN A 887 -7.68 27.59 -22.86
N THR A 888 -7.39 26.35 -23.22
CA THR A 888 -6.53 25.97 -24.37
C THR A 888 -7.34 25.58 -25.62
N HIS A 889 -8.62 25.94 -25.68
CA HIS A 889 -9.55 25.66 -26.78
C HIS A 889 -9.82 24.17 -27.08
N ARG A 890 -9.54 23.27 -26.13
CA ARG A 890 -9.78 21.81 -26.24
C ARG A 890 -11.13 21.43 -25.64
N PHE A 891 -12.21 21.97 -26.18
CA PHE A 891 -13.57 21.84 -25.62
C PHE A 891 -14.11 20.40 -25.60
N SER A 892 -13.79 19.61 -26.64
CA SER A 892 -14.20 18.19 -26.74
C SER A 892 -13.61 17.32 -25.63
N ASP A 893 -12.39 17.64 -25.19
CA ASP A 893 -11.69 16.90 -24.14
C ASP A 893 -12.21 17.28 -22.74
N ALA A 894 -12.71 18.51 -22.58
CA ALA A 894 -13.20 19.03 -21.31
C ALA A 894 -14.60 18.52 -20.94
N GLU A 895 -15.48 18.36 -21.93
CA GLU A 895 -16.87 17.93 -21.73
C GLU A 895 -17.03 16.63 -20.91
N PRO A 896 -16.38 15.50 -21.26
CA PRO A 896 -16.52 14.26 -20.50
C PRO A 896 -16.02 14.40 -19.05
N LEU A 897 -15.02 15.25 -18.81
CA LEU A 897 -14.51 15.52 -17.46
C LEU A 897 -15.55 16.25 -16.61
N TYR A 898 -16.21 17.28 -17.17
CA TYR A 898 -17.28 18.00 -16.47
C TYR A 898 -18.50 17.12 -16.20
N GLN A 899 -18.91 16.28 -17.16
CA GLN A 899 -20.00 15.34 -16.96
C GLN A 899 -19.70 14.33 -15.83
N ARG A 900 -18.48 13.81 -15.79
CA ARG A 900 -18.04 12.90 -14.72
C ARG A 900 -17.97 13.61 -13.36
N ALA A 901 -17.40 14.82 -13.31
CA ALA A 901 -17.37 15.64 -12.09
C ALA A 901 -18.79 15.97 -11.57
N LEU A 902 -19.72 16.28 -12.48
CA LEU A 902 -21.12 16.51 -12.17
C LEU A 902 -21.76 15.29 -11.50
N LYS A 903 -21.61 14.10 -12.10
CA LYS A 903 -22.15 12.84 -11.56
C LYS A 903 -21.62 12.55 -10.16
N ILE A 904 -20.33 12.72 -9.95
CA ILE A 904 -19.69 12.48 -8.64
C ILE A 904 -20.24 13.47 -7.60
N ASN A 905 -20.26 14.77 -7.90
CA ASN A 905 -20.74 15.78 -6.96
C ASN A 905 -22.24 15.60 -6.62
N GLU A 906 -23.07 15.20 -7.59
CA GLU A 906 -24.48 14.88 -7.34
C GLU A 906 -24.65 13.68 -6.39
N GLN A 907 -23.79 12.67 -6.51
CA GLN A 907 -23.82 11.49 -5.64
C GLN A 907 -23.35 11.80 -4.21
N SER A 908 -22.28 12.58 -4.07
CA SER A 908 -21.68 12.84 -2.75
C SER A 908 -22.35 13.97 -1.96
N TYR A 909 -22.82 15.01 -2.64
CA TYR A 909 -23.39 16.21 -1.98
C TYR A 909 -24.88 16.42 -2.25
N GLY A 910 -25.43 15.71 -3.24
CA GLY A 910 -26.82 15.85 -3.66
C GLY A 910 -27.03 16.83 -4.83
N PRO A 911 -28.17 16.75 -5.53
CA PRO A 911 -28.39 17.42 -6.81
C PRO A 911 -28.58 18.95 -6.74
N ASN A 912 -28.74 19.51 -5.53
CA ASN A 912 -28.96 20.93 -5.30
C ASN A 912 -27.76 21.61 -4.59
N ASP A 913 -26.61 20.94 -4.52
CA ASP A 913 -25.43 21.49 -3.85
C ASP A 913 -24.73 22.58 -4.71
N PRO A 914 -24.18 23.66 -4.12
CA PRO A 914 -23.48 24.70 -4.88
C PRO A 914 -22.31 24.24 -5.75
N ARG A 915 -21.67 23.10 -5.44
CA ARG A 915 -20.61 22.49 -6.26
C ARG A 915 -21.15 21.86 -7.53
N VAL A 916 -22.36 21.31 -7.50
CA VAL A 916 -23.08 20.83 -8.70
C VAL A 916 -23.32 21.99 -9.66
N ALA A 917 -23.70 23.17 -9.15
CA ALA A 917 -23.89 24.36 -9.98
C ALA A 917 -22.60 24.82 -10.69
N ILE A 918 -21.43 24.64 -10.08
CA ILE A 918 -20.14 24.97 -10.70
C ILE A 918 -19.90 24.06 -11.92
N CYS A 919 -20.03 22.75 -11.76
CA CYS A 919 -19.86 21.80 -12.87
C CYS A 919 -20.89 22.04 -13.99
N LEU A 920 -22.15 22.32 -13.63
CA LEU A 920 -23.20 22.67 -14.60
C LEU A 920 -22.87 23.93 -15.41
N ASN A 921 -22.38 24.99 -14.74
CA ASN A 921 -22.01 26.23 -15.42
C ASN A 921 -20.81 26.03 -16.35
N ASN A 922 -19.79 25.29 -15.91
CA ASN A 922 -18.60 25.01 -16.73
C ASN A 922 -18.91 24.11 -17.94
N LEU A 923 -19.73 23.07 -17.74
CA LEU A 923 -20.23 22.23 -18.82
C LEU A 923 -21.01 23.06 -19.85
N ALA A 924 -21.93 23.92 -19.38
CA ALA A 924 -22.70 24.78 -20.25
C ALA A 924 -21.83 25.79 -21.00
N GLN A 925 -20.77 26.31 -20.38
CA GLN A 925 -19.81 27.19 -21.05
C GLN A 925 -19.05 26.44 -22.16
N SER A 926 -18.62 25.21 -21.91
CA SER A 926 -17.97 24.36 -22.93
C SER A 926 -18.90 24.12 -24.13
N LEU A 927 -20.16 23.77 -23.88
CA LEU A 927 -21.18 23.57 -24.92
C LEU A 927 -21.46 24.86 -25.71
N ARG A 928 -21.46 26.02 -25.06
CA ARG A 928 -21.58 27.31 -25.76
C ARG A 928 -20.40 27.60 -26.66
N ALA A 929 -19.19 27.28 -26.24
CA ALA A 929 -17.98 27.50 -27.03
C ALA A 929 -17.97 26.65 -28.31
N THR A 930 -18.65 25.50 -28.29
CA THR A 930 -18.85 24.63 -29.46
C THR A 930 -20.17 24.90 -30.20
N ASN A 931 -20.84 26.03 -29.93
CA ASN A 931 -22.08 26.47 -30.58
C ASN A 931 -23.34 25.61 -30.27
N HIS A 932 -23.32 24.78 -29.23
CA HIS A 932 -24.46 23.96 -28.77
C HIS A 932 -25.32 24.72 -27.73
N HIS A 933 -25.82 25.90 -28.11
CA HIS A 933 -26.52 26.80 -27.19
C HIS A 933 -27.82 26.22 -26.57
N SER A 934 -28.55 25.40 -27.32
CA SER A 934 -29.79 24.76 -26.85
C SER A 934 -29.55 23.71 -25.76
N GLU A 935 -28.41 23.02 -25.81
CA GLU A 935 -28.02 22.02 -24.81
C GLU A 935 -27.42 22.68 -23.55
N ALA A 936 -26.76 23.82 -23.72
CA ALA A 936 -26.22 24.60 -22.60
C ALA A 936 -27.29 25.23 -21.69
N GLU A 937 -28.42 25.67 -22.26
CA GLU A 937 -29.45 26.44 -21.54
C GLU A 937 -30.05 25.70 -20.31
N PRO A 938 -30.48 24.43 -20.40
CA PRO A 938 -31.01 23.70 -19.25
C PRO A 938 -30.03 23.63 -18.08
N PHE A 939 -28.74 23.41 -18.37
CA PHE A 939 -27.69 23.36 -17.35
C PHE A 939 -27.50 24.73 -16.69
N MET A 940 -27.50 25.83 -17.46
CA MET A 940 -27.39 27.20 -16.91
C MET A 940 -28.59 27.57 -16.04
N ARG A 941 -29.81 27.24 -16.46
CA ARG A 941 -31.02 27.50 -15.65
C ARG A 941 -31.00 26.73 -14.34
N ARG A 942 -30.53 25.48 -14.37
CA ARG A 942 -30.37 24.66 -13.16
C ARG A 942 -29.28 25.22 -12.24
N ALA A 943 -28.12 25.59 -12.78
CA ALA A 943 -27.05 26.21 -12.02
C ALA A 943 -27.49 27.50 -11.33
N LEU A 944 -28.19 28.38 -12.07
CA LEU A 944 -28.76 29.62 -11.54
C LEU A 944 -29.72 29.35 -10.37
N LYS A 945 -30.66 28.42 -10.53
CA LYS A 945 -31.62 28.06 -9.48
C LYS A 945 -30.92 27.57 -8.21
N ILE A 946 -29.90 26.72 -8.36
CA ILE A 946 -29.12 26.20 -7.23
C ILE A 946 -28.37 27.34 -6.51
N LYS A 947 -27.73 28.25 -7.26
CA LYS A 947 -27.01 29.40 -6.68
C LYS A 947 -27.96 30.38 -5.97
N GLU A 948 -29.12 30.69 -6.56
CA GLU A 948 -30.14 31.53 -5.92
C GLU A 948 -30.67 30.92 -4.62
N GLN A 949 -30.85 29.60 -4.56
CA GLN A 949 -31.31 28.90 -3.35
C GLN A 949 -30.25 28.85 -2.24
N SER A 950 -28.96 28.75 -2.60
CA SER A 950 -27.87 28.53 -1.64
C SER A 950 -27.26 29.81 -1.08
N HIS A 951 -27.10 30.84 -1.90
CA HIS A 951 -26.44 32.09 -1.52
C HIS A 951 -27.37 33.30 -1.55
N GLY A 952 -28.62 33.11 -2.00
CA GLY A 952 -29.62 34.16 -2.17
C GLY A 952 -29.57 34.83 -3.54
N PRO A 953 -30.62 35.58 -3.92
CA PRO A 953 -30.80 36.11 -5.28
C PRO A 953 -29.85 37.27 -5.64
N ASN A 954 -29.10 37.82 -4.67
CA ASN A 954 -28.22 38.97 -4.84
C ASN A 954 -26.73 38.59 -4.69
N ASP A 955 -26.39 37.31 -4.73
CA ASP A 955 -25.01 36.84 -4.62
C ASP A 955 -24.19 37.11 -5.92
N PRO A 956 -22.88 37.40 -5.83
CA PRO A 956 -22.05 37.59 -7.02
C PRO A 956 -22.09 36.43 -8.03
N GLU A 957 -22.15 35.17 -7.56
CA GLU A 957 -22.19 33.99 -8.43
C GLU A 957 -23.51 33.92 -9.21
N VAL A 958 -24.60 34.45 -8.64
CA VAL A 958 -25.88 34.59 -9.35
C VAL A 958 -25.74 35.57 -10.51
N ALA A 959 -25.02 36.69 -10.35
CA ALA A 959 -24.78 37.63 -11.44
C ALA A 959 -23.98 37.02 -12.60
N VAL A 960 -23.04 36.12 -12.30
CA VAL A 960 -22.28 35.36 -13.30
C VAL A 960 -23.20 34.40 -14.06
N CYS A 961 -24.00 33.57 -13.36
CA CYS A 961 -24.95 32.66 -13.99
C CYS A 961 -25.99 33.41 -14.85
N LEU A 962 -26.50 34.55 -14.39
CA LEU A 962 -27.43 35.40 -15.14
C LEU A 962 -26.79 35.91 -16.44
N SER A 963 -25.55 36.39 -16.37
CA SER A 963 -24.81 36.89 -17.54
C SER A 963 -24.56 35.78 -18.56
N ASN A 964 -24.16 34.59 -18.08
CA ASN A 964 -23.91 33.43 -18.95
C ASN A 964 -25.19 32.94 -19.63
N LEU A 965 -26.30 32.85 -18.90
CA LEU A 965 -27.61 32.49 -19.46
C LEU A 965 -28.09 33.51 -20.49
N ALA A 966 -27.94 34.81 -20.19
CA ALA A 966 -28.36 35.88 -21.10
C ALA A 966 -27.62 35.84 -22.44
N GLN A 967 -26.31 35.59 -22.43
CA GLN A 967 -25.54 35.46 -23.66
C GLN A 967 -25.98 34.23 -24.49
N SER A 968 -26.32 33.11 -23.85
CA SER A 968 -26.86 31.93 -24.57
C SER A 968 -28.24 32.21 -25.19
N LEU A 969 -29.10 32.95 -24.48
CA LEU A 969 -30.39 33.40 -25.00
C LEU A 969 -30.23 34.40 -26.15
N GLN A 970 -29.22 35.27 -26.09
CA GLN A 970 -28.89 36.19 -27.19
C GLN A 970 -28.45 35.42 -28.44
N ALA A 971 -27.60 34.39 -28.30
CA ALA A 971 -27.15 33.56 -29.42
C ALA A 971 -28.30 32.78 -30.09
N THR A 972 -29.38 32.51 -29.35
CA THR A 972 -30.61 31.85 -29.87
C THR A 972 -31.72 32.84 -30.27
N ASN A 973 -31.38 34.12 -30.47
CA ASN A 973 -32.29 35.21 -30.84
C ASN A 973 -33.45 35.49 -29.85
N ARG A 974 -33.35 35.04 -28.60
CA ARG A 974 -34.34 35.26 -27.52
C ARG A 974 -34.01 36.52 -26.71
N HIS A 975 -33.88 37.64 -27.41
CA HIS A 975 -33.38 38.90 -26.84
C HIS A 975 -34.26 39.48 -25.71
N SER A 976 -35.59 39.30 -25.80
CA SER A 976 -36.55 39.77 -24.78
C SER A 976 -36.38 39.08 -23.43
N GLU A 977 -35.91 37.83 -23.42
CA GLU A 977 -35.59 37.09 -22.19
C GLU A 977 -34.19 37.40 -21.67
N ALA A 978 -33.24 37.74 -22.56
CA ALA A 978 -31.86 38.04 -22.18
C ALA A 978 -31.71 39.40 -21.47
N GLU A 979 -32.39 40.45 -21.95
CA GLU A 979 -32.28 41.81 -21.41
C GLU A 979 -32.54 41.90 -19.88
N PRO A 980 -33.65 41.35 -19.32
CA PRO A 980 -33.91 41.46 -17.89
C PRO A 980 -32.85 40.74 -17.04
N LEU A 981 -32.24 39.66 -17.54
CA LEU A 981 -31.18 38.94 -16.84
C LEU A 981 -29.89 39.76 -16.76
N ILE A 982 -29.47 40.41 -17.86
CA ILE A 982 -28.30 41.29 -17.86
C ILE A 982 -28.54 42.49 -16.94
N ARG A 983 -29.74 43.09 -16.97
CA ARG A 983 -30.08 44.21 -16.08
C ARG A 983 -30.04 43.78 -14.60
N LYS A 984 -30.55 42.60 -14.26
CA LYS A 984 -30.46 42.05 -12.90
C LYS A 984 -29.00 41.84 -12.49
N ALA A 985 -28.15 41.29 -13.37
CA ALA A 985 -26.71 41.12 -13.11
C ALA A 985 -25.99 42.47 -12.88
N ILE A 986 -26.32 43.51 -13.66
CA ILE A 986 -25.82 44.88 -13.45
C ILE A 986 -26.20 45.38 -12.06
N THR A 987 -27.47 45.28 -11.68
CA THR A 987 -27.96 45.74 -10.38
C THR A 987 -27.24 45.04 -9.23
N ILE A 988 -27.09 43.71 -9.31
CA ILE A 988 -26.37 42.92 -8.29
C ILE A 988 -24.92 43.40 -8.17
N ASN A 989 -24.18 43.47 -9.28
CA ASN A 989 -22.79 43.90 -9.27
C ASN A 989 -22.62 45.35 -8.79
N GLN A 990 -23.54 46.25 -9.14
CA GLN A 990 -23.53 47.64 -8.67
C GLN A 990 -23.75 47.75 -7.16
N GLN A 991 -24.65 46.94 -6.60
CA GLN A 991 -24.91 46.93 -5.16
C GLN A 991 -23.73 46.36 -4.36
N LEU A 992 -23.06 45.33 -4.90
CA LEU A 992 -21.97 44.63 -4.21
C LEU A 992 -20.63 45.36 -4.30
N TYR A 993 -20.28 45.85 -5.48
CA TYR A 993 -18.94 46.38 -5.76
C TYR A 993 -18.92 47.88 -6.06
N GLY A 994 -20.10 48.49 -6.21
CA GLY A 994 -20.26 49.89 -6.57
C GLY A 994 -20.39 50.11 -8.09
N PRO A 995 -20.81 51.32 -8.51
CA PRO A 995 -21.17 51.62 -9.89
C PRO A 995 -19.99 51.71 -10.89
N ASN A 996 -18.76 51.73 -10.37
CA ASN A 996 -17.51 51.88 -11.15
C ASN A 996 -16.63 50.62 -11.09
N ASP A 997 -17.18 49.48 -10.69
CA ASP A 997 -16.43 48.22 -10.67
C ASP A 997 -16.32 47.61 -12.09
N PRO A 998 -15.17 46.99 -12.45
CA PRO A 998 -15.00 46.30 -13.73
C PRO A 998 -16.12 45.30 -14.09
N LYS A 999 -16.69 44.59 -13.11
CA LYS A 999 -17.78 43.63 -13.35
C LYS A 999 -19.05 44.33 -13.82
N VAL A 1000 -19.32 45.53 -13.32
CA VAL A 1000 -20.43 46.36 -13.81
C VAL A 1000 -20.16 46.75 -15.27
N ALA A 1001 -18.94 47.18 -15.58
CA ALA A 1001 -18.56 47.57 -16.94
C ALA A 1001 -18.70 46.42 -17.95
N ILE A 1002 -18.33 45.20 -17.58
CA ILE A 1002 -18.51 44.01 -18.42
C ILE A 1002 -20.00 43.77 -18.69
N CYS A 1003 -20.87 43.83 -17.68
CA CYS A 1003 -22.30 43.68 -17.89
C CYS A 1003 -22.91 44.83 -18.72
N LEU A 1004 -22.41 46.07 -18.58
CA LEU A 1004 -22.81 47.21 -19.43
C LEU A 1004 -22.42 46.99 -20.90
N ASN A 1005 -21.23 46.46 -21.17
CA ASN A 1005 -20.79 46.09 -22.51
C ASN A 1005 -21.70 45.00 -23.11
N ASN A 1006 -22.04 43.97 -22.34
CA ASN A 1006 -22.94 42.90 -22.78
C ASN A 1006 -24.35 43.44 -23.08
N LEU A 1007 -24.89 44.33 -22.23
CA LEU A 1007 -26.17 44.99 -22.49
C LEU A 1007 -26.12 45.84 -23.76
N ALA A 1008 -25.03 46.59 -23.97
CA ALA A 1008 -24.87 47.41 -25.16
C ALA A 1008 -24.82 46.58 -26.45
N GLN A 1009 -24.13 45.42 -26.44
CA GLN A 1009 -24.16 44.48 -27.56
C GLN A 1009 -25.58 43.97 -27.86
N LEU A 1010 -26.35 43.61 -26.84
CA LEU A 1010 -27.75 43.21 -27.01
C LEU A 1010 -28.60 44.35 -27.62
N LEU A 1011 -28.39 45.58 -27.16
CA LEU A 1011 -29.06 46.77 -27.69
C LEU A 1011 -28.65 47.07 -29.14
N GLN A 1012 -27.40 46.80 -29.53
CA GLN A 1012 -26.96 46.92 -30.92
C GLN A 1012 -27.70 45.94 -31.83
N VAL A 1013 -27.80 44.67 -31.44
CA VAL A 1013 -28.50 43.63 -32.22
C VAL A 1013 -30.00 43.95 -32.33
N THR A 1014 -30.60 44.57 -31.32
CA THR A 1014 -31.99 45.03 -31.33
C THR A 1014 -32.19 46.43 -31.93
N ASN A 1015 -31.14 47.01 -32.55
CA ASN A 1015 -31.13 48.31 -33.23
C ASN A 1015 -31.49 49.52 -32.33
N ARG A 1016 -31.25 49.42 -31.02
CA ARG A 1016 -31.40 50.51 -30.03
C ARG A 1016 -30.07 51.24 -29.82
N LEU A 1017 -29.48 51.74 -30.90
CA LEU A 1017 -28.11 52.26 -30.94
C LEU A 1017 -27.88 53.49 -30.04
N SER A 1018 -28.89 54.35 -29.89
CA SER A 1018 -28.82 55.55 -29.02
C SER A 1018 -28.70 55.20 -27.54
N GLU A 1019 -29.23 54.05 -27.11
CA GLU A 1019 -29.11 53.55 -25.75
C GLU A 1019 -27.80 52.79 -25.54
N ALA A 1020 -27.25 52.17 -26.59
CA ALA A 1020 -26.03 51.37 -26.51
C ALA A 1020 -24.74 52.21 -26.38
N GLU A 1021 -24.62 53.32 -27.13
CA GLU A 1021 -23.39 54.14 -27.14
C GLU A 1021 -23.00 54.68 -25.75
N PRO A 1022 -23.92 55.27 -24.94
CA PRO A 1022 -23.58 55.74 -23.59
C PRO A 1022 -23.08 54.61 -22.67
N LEU A 1023 -23.63 53.41 -22.81
CA LEU A 1023 -23.21 52.25 -22.01
C LEU A 1023 -21.80 51.79 -22.36
N LEU A 1024 -21.44 51.78 -23.65
CA LEU A 1024 -20.08 51.44 -24.10
C LEU A 1024 -19.05 52.48 -23.67
N ARG A 1025 -19.38 53.78 -23.79
CA ARG A 1025 -18.48 54.85 -23.31
C ARG A 1025 -18.25 54.77 -21.80
N ARG A 1026 -19.32 54.53 -21.02
CA ARG A 1026 -19.20 54.32 -19.58
C ARG A 1026 -18.42 53.06 -19.22
N SER A 1027 -18.66 51.95 -19.94
CA SER A 1027 -17.92 50.71 -19.75
C SER A 1027 -16.43 50.90 -20.01
N LEU A 1028 -16.09 51.61 -21.10
CA LEU A 1028 -14.72 51.94 -21.47
C LEU A 1028 -14.02 52.76 -20.39
N GLU A 1029 -14.65 53.86 -19.94
CA GLU A 1029 -14.11 54.71 -18.88
C GLU A 1029 -13.84 53.93 -17.58
N ILE A 1030 -14.79 53.08 -17.17
CA ILE A 1030 -14.63 52.27 -15.97
C ILE A 1030 -13.44 51.30 -16.12
N LEU A 1031 -13.36 50.58 -17.24
CA LEU A 1031 -12.31 49.59 -17.45
C LEU A 1031 -10.93 50.22 -17.62
N GLU A 1032 -10.82 51.36 -18.31
CA GLU A 1032 -9.55 52.08 -18.45
C GLU A 1032 -9.04 52.56 -17.09
N ASN A 1033 -9.92 53.08 -16.25
CA ASN A 1033 -9.56 53.55 -14.91
C ASN A 1033 -9.19 52.40 -13.96
N ALA A 1034 -9.88 51.27 -14.07
CA ALA A 1034 -9.72 50.16 -13.11
C ALA A 1034 -8.66 49.13 -13.51
N LEU A 1035 -8.51 48.83 -14.80
CA LEU A 1035 -7.63 47.78 -15.32
C LEU A 1035 -6.44 48.32 -16.13
N GLY A 1036 -6.47 49.62 -16.47
CA GLY A 1036 -5.47 50.27 -17.32
C GLY A 1036 -5.81 50.23 -18.81
N ALA A 1037 -5.22 51.16 -19.55
CA ALA A 1037 -5.54 51.44 -20.96
C ALA A 1037 -5.20 50.30 -21.95
N ASP A 1038 -4.32 49.38 -21.56
CA ASP A 1038 -3.79 48.28 -22.39
C ASP A 1038 -4.43 46.92 -22.04
N HIS A 1039 -5.49 46.88 -21.23
CA HIS A 1039 -6.09 45.60 -20.80
C HIS A 1039 -6.99 45.00 -21.92
N PRO A 1040 -7.01 43.66 -22.13
CA PRO A 1040 -7.85 43.02 -23.16
C PRO A 1040 -9.35 43.39 -23.10
N ASN A 1041 -9.93 43.47 -21.90
CA ASN A 1041 -11.32 43.94 -21.73
C ASN A 1041 -11.56 45.36 -22.27
N VAL A 1042 -10.56 46.26 -22.21
CA VAL A 1042 -10.65 47.59 -22.83
C VAL A 1042 -10.74 47.45 -24.35
N ALA A 1043 -9.91 46.58 -24.95
CA ALA A 1043 -9.95 46.30 -26.38
C ALA A 1043 -11.30 45.73 -26.85
N SER A 1044 -11.94 44.87 -26.05
CA SER A 1044 -13.27 44.34 -26.35
C SER A 1044 -14.33 45.46 -26.43
N VAL A 1045 -14.32 46.39 -25.47
CA VAL A 1045 -15.25 47.54 -25.47
C VAL A 1045 -14.94 48.52 -26.61
N LEU A 1046 -13.65 48.78 -26.90
CA LEU A 1046 -13.23 49.59 -28.03
C LEU A 1046 -13.74 49.01 -29.36
N ASN A 1047 -13.63 47.69 -29.54
CA ASN A 1047 -14.13 47.00 -30.72
C ASN A 1047 -15.66 47.16 -30.83
N ASN A 1048 -16.41 46.87 -29.76
CA ASN A 1048 -17.87 46.98 -29.77
C ASN A 1048 -18.37 48.42 -29.99
N LEU A 1049 -17.67 49.43 -29.45
CA LEU A 1049 -17.95 50.83 -29.71
C LEU A 1049 -17.66 51.20 -31.17
N ALA A 1050 -16.54 50.73 -31.72
CA ALA A 1050 -16.21 50.96 -33.11
C ALA A 1050 -17.20 50.30 -34.07
N GLN A 1051 -17.69 49.10 -33.75
CA GLN A 1051 -18.75 48.42 -34.51
C GLN A 1051 -20.05 49.25 -34.54
N LEU A 1052 -20.47 49.79 -33.38
CA LEU A 1052 -21.61 50.72 -33.30
C LEU A 1052 -21.40 51.97 -34.16
N LEU A 1053 -20.22 52.58 -34.08
CA LEU A 1053 -19.86 53.76 -34.86
C LEU A 1053 -19.85 53.46 -36.36
N CYS A 1054 -19.38 52.27 -36.77
CA CYS A 1054 -19.48 51.81 -38.16
C CYS A 1054 -20.94 51.67 -38.61
N GLY A 1055 -21.80 51.09 -37.76
CA GLY A 1055 -23.23 50.94 -38.02
C GLY A 1055 -23.98 52.28 -38.13
N THR A 1056 -23.51 53.32 -37.44
CA THR A 1056 -24.02 54.70 -37.53
C THR A 1056 -23.28 55.57 -38.56
N ASN A 1057 -22.46 54.95 -39.43
CA ASN A 1057 -21.67 55.60 -40.47
C ASN A 1057 -20.62 56.62 -40.00
N ARG A 1058 -20.24 56.61 -38.71
CA ARG A 1058 -19.18 57.42 -38.09
C ARG A 1058 -17.81 56.73 -38.20
N ARG A 1059 -17.44 56.32 -39.42
CA ARG A 1059 -16.25 55.49 -39.69
C ARG A 1059 -14.91 56.16 -39.37
N THR A 1060 -14.84 57.49 -39.40
CA THR A 1060 -13.65 58.26 -39.02
C THR A 1060 -13.35 58.18 -37.52
N GLU A 1061 -14.38 58.06 -36.69
CA GLU A 1061 -14.24 57.86 -35.24
C GLU A 1061 -13.97 56.39 -34.89
N ALA A 1062 -14.50 55.45 -35.67
CA ALA A 1062 -14.33 54.02 -35.43
C ALA A 1062 -12.90 53.50 -35.70
N GLU A 1063 -12.24 54.01 -36.75
CA GLU A 1063 -10.91 53.54 -37.17
C GLU A 1063 -9.83 53.59 -36.07
N PRO A 1064 -9.60 54.72 -35.36
CA PRO A 1064 -8.57 54.77 -34.32
C PRO A 1064 -8.87 53.82 -33.15
N LEU A 1065 -10.16 53.58 -32.84
CA LEU A 1065 -10.56 52.63 -31.80
C LEU A 1065 -10.25 51.19 -32.20
N LEU A 1066 -10.49 50.81 -33.48
CA LEU A 1066 -10.15 49.49 -33.99
C LEU A 1066 -8.65 49.24 -34.02
N ARG A 1067 -7.85 50.24 -34.43
CA ARG A 1067 -6.39 50.13 -34.41
C ARG A 1067 -5.85 49.94 -32.99
N ARG A 1068 -6.38 50.70 -32.03
CA ARG A 1068 -6.01 50.55 -30.62
C ARG A 1068 -6.46 49.20 -30.04
N SER A 1069 -7.68 48.76 -30.35
CA SER A 1069 -8.18 47.44 -29.96
C SER A 1069 -7.28 46.32 -30.50
N LEU A 1070 -6.89 46.42 -31.77
CA LEU A 1070 -6.01 45.46 -32.44
C LEU A 1070 -4.63 45.41 -31.77
N GLU A 1071 -3.99 46.55 -31.53
CA GLU A 1071 -2.67 46.64 -30.89
C GLU A 1071 -2.69 46.02 -29.48
N ILE A 1072 -3.73 46.29 -28.70
CA ILE A 1072 -3.91 45.71 -27.36
C ILE A 1072 -4.04 44.19 -27.44
N LEU A 1073 -4.89 43.68 -28.34
CA LEU A 1073 -5.15 42.24 -28.46
C LEU A 1073 -3.93 41.49 -29.02
N GLU A 1074 -3.22 42.05 -30.00
CA GLU A 1074 -1.99 41.44 -30.55
C GLU A 1074 -0.91 41.31 -29.48
N LYS A 1075 -0.75 42.33 -28.63
CA LYS A 1075 0.20 42.32 -27.52
C LYS A 1075 -0.19 41.33 -26.44
N ALA A 1076 -1.48 41.15 -26.17
CA ALA A 1076 -1.97 40.34 -25.06
C ALA A 1076 -2.19 38.86 -25.39
N LEU A 1077 -2.72 38.55 -26.58
CA LEU A 1077 -3.16 37.21 -26.99
C LEU A 1077 -2.29 36.60 -28.09
N GLY A 1078 -1.44 37.41 -28.74
CA GLY A 1078 -0.60 36.99 -29.86
C GLY A 1078 -1.32 37.06 -31.21
N GLU A 1079 -0.56 37.13 -32.30
CA GLU A 1079 -1.06 37.55 -33.62
C GLU A 1079 -2.15 36.68 -34.27
N ASN A 1080 -2.36 35.45 -33.79
CA ASN A 1080 -3.25 34.46 -34.39
C ASN A 1080 -4.49 34.15 -33.54
N ASP A 1081 -4.73 34.91 -32.47
CA ASP A 1081 -5.90 34.71 -31.60
C ASP A 1081 -7.23 35.03 -32.33
N PRO A 1082 -8.28 34.20 -32.20
CA PRO A 1082 -9.59 34.44 -32.81
C PRO A 1082 -10.21 35.81 -32.51
N GLU A 1083 -9.96 36.41 -31.34
CA GLU A 1083 -10.50 37.72 -30.96
C GLU A 1083 -10.00 38.87 -31.84
N ILE A 1084 -8.83 38.70 -32.48
CA ILE A 1084 -8.20 39.66 -33.39
C ILE A 1084 -8.94 39.74 -34.73
N ALA A 1085 -9.62 38.67 -35.14
CA ALA A 1085 -10.30 38.61 -36.44
C ALA A 1085 -11.40 39.66 -36.60
N SER A 1086 -12.07 40.05 -35.50
CA SER A 1086 -13.15 41.03 -35.53
C SER A 1086 -12.63 42.46 -35.78
N PRO A 1087 -11.67 43.00 -34.99
CA PRO A 1087 -11.03 44.28 -35.29
C PRO A 1087 -10.43 44.36 -36.69
N LEU A 1088 -9.74 43.30 -37.14
CA LEU A 1088 -9.17 43.22 -38.50
C LEU A 1088 -10.27 43.31 -39.58
N SER A 1089 -11.38 42.58 -39.39
CA SER A 1089 -12.51 42.58 -40.32
C SER A 1089 -13.12 43.97 -40.47
N TYR A 1090 -13.40 44.64 -39.35
CA TYR A 1090 -14.02 45.97 -39.39
C TYR A 1090 -13.05 47.04 -39.90
N LEU A 1091 -11.76 46.97 -39.55
CA LEU A 1091 -10.76 47.89 -40.07
C LEU A 1091 -10.59 47.73 -41.60
N GLY A 1092 -10.54 46.48 -42.08
CA GLY A 1092 -10.52 46.17 -43.51
C GLY A 1092 -11.75 46.69 -44.25
N LEU A 1093 -12.95 46.55 -43.67
CA LEU A 1093 -14.19 47.10 -44.25
C LEU A 1093 -14.19 48.64 -44.31
N ILE A 1094 -13.64 49.33 -43.31
CA ILE A 1094 -13.49 50.80 -43.35
C ILE A 1094 -12.55 51.21 -44.49
N LEU A 1095 -11.41 50.55 -44.63
CA LEU A 1095 -10.43 50.84 -45.68
C LEU A 1095 -10.98 50.53 -47.07
N GLN A 1096 -11.71 49.42 -47.23
CA GLN A 1096 -12.43 49.09 -48.46
C GLN A 1096 -13.42 50.19 -48.85
N ALA A 1097 -14.19 50.70 -47.88
CA ALA A 1097 -15.15 51.78 -48.13
C ALA A 1097 -14.49 53.14 -48.49
N ARG A 1098 -13.19 53.31 -48.20
CA ARG A 1098 -12.38 54.46 -48.63
C ARG A 1098 -11.62 54.22 -49.94
N ASN A 1099 -11.86 53.09 -50.61
CA ASN A 1099 -11.11 52.63 -51.80
C ASN A 1099 -9.61 52.37 -51.56
N CYS A 1100 -9.18 52.20 -50.31
CA CYS A 1100 -7.81 51.80 -49.95
C CYS A 1100 -7.65 50.27 -50.03
N HIS A 1101 -7.96 49.68 -51.18
CA HIS A 1101 -8.08 48.22 -51.33
C HIS A 1101 -6.78 47.46 -51.03
N SER A 1102 -5.62 48.04 -51.37
CA SER A 1102 -4.30 47.46 -51.09
C SER A 1102 -3.99 47.34 -49.60
N GLU A 1103 -4.54 48.23 -48.76
CA GLU A 1103 -4.39 48.18 -47.31
C GLU A 1103 -5.45 47.29 -46.65
N ALA A 1104 -6.65 47.19 -47.25
CA ALA A 1104 -7.74 46.36 -46.74
C ALA A 1104 -7.49 44.86 -46.93
N GLU A 1105 -6.83 44.48 -48.03
CA GLU A 1105 -6.60 43.08 -48.43
C GLU A 1105 -5.86 42.24 -47.39
N PRO A 1106 -4.70 42.66 -46.87
CA PRO A 1106 -3.96 41.84 -45.91
C PRO A 1106 -4.73 41.66 -44.59
N LEU A 1107 -5.52 42.66 -44.18
CA LEU A 1107 -6.33 42.61 -42.95
C LEU A 1107 -7.48 41.61 -43.07
N LEU A 1108 -8.27 41.69 -44.15
CA LEU A 1108 -9.38 40.77 -44.38
C LEU A 1108 -8.91 39.34 -44.65
N ARG A 1109 -7.78 39.17 -45.35
CA ARG A 1109 -7.15 37.86 -45.53
C ARG A 1109 -6.74 37.24 -44.20
N ARG A 1110 -6.03 38.01 -43.36
CA ARG A 1110 -5.57 37.54 -42.04
C ARG A 1110 -6.73 37.20 -41.13
N ALA A 1111 -7.78 38.04 -41.09
CA ALA A 1111 -8.98 37.74 -40.32
C ALA A 1111 -9.60 36.39 -40.74
N LEU A 1112 -9.71 36.13 -42.05
CA LEU A 1112 -10.23 34.86 -42.57
C LEU A 1112 -9.32 33.68 -42.16
N GLN A 1113 -8.00 33.81 -42.33
CA GLN A 1113 -7.03 32.76 -41.97
C GLN A 1113 -7.08 32.40 -40.48
N ILE A 1114 -7.19 33.39 -39.59
CA ILE A 1114 -7.33 33.17 -38.14
C ILE A 1114 -8.58 32.34 -37.83
N LEU A 1115 -9.73 32.66 -38.44
CA LEU A 1115 -10.98 31.94 -38.18
C LEU A 1115 -10.98 30.51 -38.75
N ILE A 1116 -10.27 30.28 -39.86
CA ILE A 1116 -10.06 28.93 -40.40
C ILE A 1116 -9.16 28.14 -39.46
N GLN A 1117 -8.07 28.73 -39.00
CA GLN A 1117 -7.17 28.06 -38.08
C GLN A 1117 -7.86 27.70 -36.78
N HIS A 1118 -8.72 28.58 -36.26
CA HIS A 1118 -9.59 28.25 -35.13
C HIS A 1118 -10.44 27.01 -35.41
N THR A 1119 -11.10 26.96 -36.57
CA THR A 1119 -11.94 25.83 -36.98
C THR A 1119 -11.15 24.53 -37.08
N ARG A 1120 -9.91 24.58 -37.58
CA ARG A 1120 -9.01 23.42 -37.64
C ARG A 1120 -8.62 22.91 -36.27
N VAL A 1121 -8.35 23.81 -35.33
CA VAL A 1121 -7.92 23.48 -33.97
C VAL A 1121 -9.08 22.94 -33.13
N THR A 1122 -10.26 23.55 -33.24
CA THR A 1122 -11.41 23.19 -32.40
C THR A 1122 -12.28 22.10 -33.01
N GLY A 1123 -12.22 21.89 -34.33
CA GLY A 1123 -13.15 21.05 -35.08
C GLY A 1123 -14.53 21.69 -35.31
N TYR A 1124 -14.76 22.92 -34.84
CA TYR A 1124 -16.05 23.62 -34.96
C TYR A 1124 -15.89 24.94 -35.74
N PRO A 1125 -16.74 25.21 -36.75
CA PRO A 1125 -16.65 26.43 -37.54
C PRO A 1125 -16.98 27.66 -36.69
N HIS A 1126 -16.08 28.66 -36.72
CA HIS A 1126 -16.32 29.91 -36.00
C HIS A 1126 -17.57 30.64 -36.54
N PRO A 1127 -18.43 31.24 -35.69
CA PRO A 1127 -19.69 31.88 -36.14
C PRO A 1127 -19.51 32.97 -37.21
N HIS A 1128 -18.36 33.65 -37.21
CA HIS A 1128 -18.04 34.72 -38.17
C HIS A 1128 -17.29 34.25 -39.42
N LEU A 1129 -16.95 32.96 -39.55
CA LEU A 1129 -16.13 32.45 -40.64
C LEU A 1129 -16.75 32.72 -42.02
N LYS A 1130 -18.04 32.41 -42.19
CA LYS A 1130 -18.77 32.66 -43.43
C LYS A 1130 -18.82 34.16 -43.77
N THR A 1131 -19.05 35.01 -42.77
CA THR A 1131 -19.10 36.46 -42.94
C THR A 1131 -17.73 37.02 -43.35
N ALA A 1132 -16.64 36.56 -42.73
CA ALA A 1132 -15.28 36.96 -43.08
C ALA A 1132 -14.92 36.55 -44.52
N GLY A 1133 -15.29 35.32 -44.92
CA GLY A 1133 -15.12 34.85 -46.30
C GLY A 1133 -15.87 35.72 -47.31
N ASN A 1134 -17.14 36.05 -47.02
CA ASN A 1134 -17.94 36.96 -47.85
C ASN A 1134 -17.38 38.38 -47.92
N ASN A 1135 -16.81 38.90 -46.83
CA ASN A 1135 -16.18 40.21 -46.82
C ASN A 1135 -14.93 40.23 -47.70
N TYR A 1136 -14.07 39.22 -47.55
CA TYR A 1136 -12.85 39.08 -48.34
C TYR A 1136 -13.16 38.88 -49.83
N ALA A 1137 -14.14 38.04 -50.18
CA ALA A 1137 -14.59 37.86 -51.56
C ALA A 1137 -15.09 39.18 -52.19
N ARG A 1138 -15.89 39.96 -51.45
CA ARG A 1138 -16.37 41.28 -51.89
C ARG A 1138 -15.22 42.27 -52.12
N LEU A 1139 -14.18 42.23 -51.29
CA LEU A 1139 -12.99 43.06 -51.49
C LEU A 1139 -12.24 42.66 -52.76
N LEU A 1140 -11.98 41.37 -52.97
CA LEU A 1140 -11.30 40.89 -54.18
C LEU A 1140 -12.08 41.26 -55.45
N GLN A 1141 -13.41 41.19 -55.41
CA GLN A 1141 -14.26 41.66 -56.52
C GLN A 1141 -14.11 43.17 -56.75
N ALA A 1142 -14.06 43.98 -55.70
CA ALA A 1142 -13.82 45.42 -55.80
C ALA A 1142 -12.40 45.75 -56.35
N MET A 1143 -11.44 44.86 -56.16
CA MET A 1143 -10.09 44.93 -56.76
C MET A 1143 -10.05 44.47 -58.22
N GLY A 1144 -11.18 44.08 -58.82
CA GLY A 1144 -11.27 43.67 -60.22
C GLY A 1144 -10.88 42.22 -60.50
N ARG A 1145 -10.79 41.35 -59.48
CA ARG A 1145 -10.57 39.91 -59.66
C ARG A 1145 -11.79 39.24 -60.31
N SER A 1146 -11.58 38.26 -61.19
CA SER A 1146 -12.68 37.47 -61.75
C SER A 1146 -13.23 36.49 -60.72
N LEU A 1147 -14.49 36.04 -60.88
CA LEU A 1147 -15.10 35.06 -59.98
C LEU A 1147 -14.26 33.77 -59.84
N LYS A 1148 -13.61 33.36 -60.93
CA LYS A 1148 -12.72 32.19 -60.97
C LYS A 1148 -11.48 32.40 -60.10
N ASP A 1149 -10.88 33.60 -60.16
CA ASP A 1149 -9.70 33.93 -59.37
C ASP A 1149 -10.04 34.07 -57.88
N ILE A 1150 -11.21 34.62 -57.56
CA ILE A 1150 -11.70 34.74 -56.17
C ILE A 1150 -11.93 33.36 -55.55
N LEU A 1151 -12.55 32.43 -56.29
CA LEU A 1151 -12.73 31.05 -55.84
C LEU A 1151 -11.38 30.35 -55.64
N ALA A 1152 -10.43 30.53 -56.54
CA ALA A 1152 -9.08 29.99 -56.39
C ALA A 1152 -8.34 30.57 -55.16
N ASP A 1153 -8.43 31.90 -54.93
CA ASP A 1153 -7.84 32.57 -53.77
C ASP A 1153 -8.46 32.08 -52.45
N LEU A 1154 -9.79 31.84 -52.41
CA LEU A 1154 -10.47 31.29 -51.23
C LEU A 1154 -10.13 29.81 -50.99
N GLN A 1155 -10.08 29.00 -52.06
CA GLN A 1155 -9.67 27.59 -52.00
C GLN A 1155 -8.20 27.44 -51.56
N ALA A 1156 -7.32 28.36 -51.97
CA ALA A 1156 -5.93 28.34 -51.51
C ALA A 1156 -5.81 28.60 -49.99
N ILE A 1157 -6.75 29.38 -49.42
CA ILE A 1157 -6.76 29.72 -47.99
C ILE A 1157 -7.43 28.62 -47.15
N ALA A 1158 -8.55 28.04 -47.61
CA ALA A 1158 -9.26 26.94 -46.96
C ALA A 1158 -9.83 25.95 -47.99
N PRO A 1159 -9.02 25.00 -48.48
CA PRO A 1159 -9.48 24.03 -49.47
C PRO A 1159 -10.60 23.15 -48.92
N GLU A 1160 -10.56 22.80 -47.63
CA GLU A 1160 -11.60 21.98 -46.98
C GLU A 1160 -12.96 22.65 -46.78
N ILE A 1161 -13.05 23.98 -46.92
CA ILE A 1161 -14.30 24.74 -46.74
C ILE A 1161 -14.93 25.14 -48.08
N PHE A 1162 -14.09 25.35 -49.10
CA PHE A 1162 -14.50 25.91 -50.40
C PHE A 1162 -14.37 24.91 -51.55
N ASP A 1163 -14.41 23.61 -51.26
CA ASP A 1163 -14.24 22.57 -52.27
C ASP A 1163 -15.43 22.50 -53.25
N SER A 1164 -15.14 22.29 -54.53
CA SER A 1164 -16.11 22.38 -55.64
C SER A 1164 -17.12 21.21 -55.71
N ASN A 1165 -17.09 20.29 -54.74
CA ASN A 1165 -17.96 19.10 -54.69
C ASN A 1165 -19.03 19.13 -53.57
N SER A 1166 -19.05 20.14 -52.70
CA SER A 1166 -20.13 20.34 -51.73
C SER A 1166 -21.06 21.45 -52.25
N SER A 1167 -22.18 21.01 -52.83
CA SER A 1167 -23.28 21.80 -53.40
C SER A 1167 -23.94 22.76 -52.42
#